data_AF-A0A1H5A5D5-F1
#
_entry.id   AF-A0A1H5A5D5-F1
#
_cell.length_a   1.000
_cell.length_b   1.000
_cell.length_c   1.000
_cell.angle_alpha   90.00
_cell.angle_beta   90.00
_cell.angle_gamma   90.00
#
_symmetry.space_group_name_H-M   'P 1'
#
loop_
_entity.id
_entity.type
_entity.pdbx_description
1 polymer ?
#
loop_
_entity_poly.entity_id
_entity_poly.type
_entity_poly.pdbx_seq_one_letter_code
_entity_poly.pdbx_strand_id
1 'polypeptide(L)'
;MRFVSFAQNYEDVILNRAFKEVGKGFYIDVGAADPEEWSVTKAFYDRGWRGINIEPEPGYAKRLRQARPRDVTLELAVGAEPGRMVINQIPGTGLSTFSEEFAARHAAAGYGRSRLEVEVATLADICRAQAPAEIHFLKIDVEGAEAQVLRGADFTRYRPFVILVEATEPMSQALNYHEADQILSAAGYVFVWFDGLNRFYVAGEHEAALRPAFGSPPNVFDDFVRAEEERLRGRAAEAEQAASASLQASSLAQERALHAEEAASAALAQRSLAEGRVIGAEAAAAEAERRGDLLEIDLLHAEKARQDVLAVISAMRGSASWRLTAPVRAFGYLRRGKIGAALIDAGASAERMRRLKAAAGPDGGLAGRAARLAAYLASRGLSRLTAAAPAGAAKDVGPAPPDGLERQDDGELGAAADAVSPRVGERRASRRRHAVHQFHAGSAVGDAVTNAMFIMQRLLRRLGYRSEIFVEHRDPRLADRLLEIGDLPYGDDYVLIVRHSTGYDAFPAIMSLPAPKILIYHNITPPEFLEDAPALAAYAALGRRQVAQMRSLVSAALADSEYNALELRRMGHEEAAACPLLFDLDALLSRARRTVTRAETSAFTLLFVGRIVASKGQADLVDAFAQFLRLWGKPGRLVLVGRILPSNAAYAADIERRAQLHGIEDQVVLTGAVSDDELDAWYRSADAFVSLSLHEGFGVPLVEAMAYDVPVLAYPCGAVPYTLGNAAILLPDRSPDAVAAALVRIAGDPDFRAAVIARQRRSLERFELDRHVPRLVQALVSAGAAVPPDVAARHSLAENLHITIMGPVGGTSELAALNRALALALEARRPGLQRVRSQEDNHDLADLPDAERRVIADLASRRDSPTEPRVVIRRQRSILPPSLESDEVALAMLDHEDALLPAETAAILNRGFKALLVPTASAAKALIDSGISLPVRIVGHGQAEDALRPEARQHEAFADRIVAAALVALAPPPAPLRLAWVSPWDVGCDVAEYSQALLASIATAEPEILQPGALEPAIILCDDRTPPAVQADGTRVIPAWRLGDANAMASLARKISVCDPDAVVIQHQPELIGWGELARLIGDRRVRDRISVVTLHAVPPLAAAAAAERDIAVEALRQASRILVHGAADLDTLAGLGLADNVTLFPHGATIDADGERGLTEPSGEALSRRLRGMILGLRASGSRQALGADP
;
A
#
# COMPACT_ATOMS: atom_id res chain seq x y z
N MET A 1 -38.18 -14.45 17.83
CA MET A 1 -36.81 -14.46 18.41
C MET A 1 -36.25 -15.86 18.23
N ARG A 2 -35.02 -15.95 17.74
CA ARG A 2 -34.28 -17.20 17.61
C ARG A 2 -33.96 -17.76 19.00
N PHE A 3 -33.94 -19.08 19.20
CA PHE A 3 -33.65 -19.67 20.51
C PHE A 3 -32.16 -19.49 20.81
N VAL A 4 -31.82 -18.93 21.98
CA VAL A 4 -30.41 -18.75 22.40
C VAL A 4 -30.08 -19.85 23.39
N SER A 5 -29.16 -20.74 23.00
CA SER A 5 -28.70 -21.84 23.84
C SER A 5 -27.54 -21.39 24.73
N PHE A 6 -27.68 -21.68 26.02
CA PHE A 6 -26.70 -21.40 27.08
C PHE A 6 -26.03 -22.69 27.60
N ALA A 7 -26.61 -23.85 27.29
CA ALA A 7 -26.14 -25.14 27.77
C ALA A 7 -24.81 -25.57 27.13
N GLN A 8 -24.04 -26.39 27.85
CA GLN A 8 -22.72 -26.86 27.39
C GLN A 8 -22.82 -27.85 26.24
N ASN A 9 -23.80 -28.76 26.29
CA ASN A 9 -23.97 -29.85 25.32
C ASN A 9 -25.36 -29.81 24.65
N TYR A 10 -25.92 -28.61 24.49
CA TYR A 10 -27.20 -28.35 23.82
C TYR A 10 -28.42 -29.05 24.43
N GLU A 11 -28.37 -29.34 25.73
CA GLU A 11 -29.45 -29.94 26.52
C GLU A 11 -30.72 -29.08 26.42
N ASP A 12 -30.55 -27.76 26.50
CA ASP A 12 -31.64 -26.79 26.41
C ASP A 12 -32.31 -26.75 25.02
N VAL A 13 -31.56 -27.06 23.96
CA VAL A 13 -32.08 -27.17 22.59
C VAL A 13 -32.98 -28.41 22.45
N ILE A 14 -32.55 -29.56 22.96
CA ILE A 14 -33.35 -30.80 22.95
C ILE A 14 -34.61 -30.63 23.80
N LEU A 15 -34.49 -30.02 24.99
CA LEU A 15 -35.63 -29.71 25.83
C LEU A 15 -36.58 -28.71 25.14
N ASN A 16 -36.06 -27.71 24.43
CA ASN A 16 -36.88 -26.76 23.70
C ASN A 16 -37.60 -27.43 22.52
N ARG A 17 -37.01 -28.45 21.90
CA ARG A 17 -37.70 -29.28 20.91
C ARG A 17 -38.84 -30.08 21.56
N ALA A 18 -38.60 -30.70 22.71
CA ALA A 18 -39.61 -31.47 23.44
C ALA A 18 -40.77 -30.60 23.97
N PHE A 19 -40.48 -29.37 24.37
CA PHE A 19 -41.45 -28.45 24.98
C PHE A 19 -41.74 -27.21 24.13
N LYS A 20 -41.57 -27.30 22.81
CA LYS A 20 -41.69 -26.16 21.89
C LYS A 20 -43.04 -25.43 21.99
N GLU A 21 -44.11 -26.20 22.24
CA GLU A 21 -45.49 -25.72 22.36
C GLU A 21 -45.83 -25.19 23.76
N VAL A 22 -44.94 -25.38 24.75
CA VAL A 22 -45.15 -24.94 26.13
C VAL A 22 -44.66 -23.51 26.30
N GLY A 23 -45.61 -22.57 26.36
CA GLY A 23 -45.30 -21.15 26.52
C GLY A 23 -44.71 -20.79 27.89
N LYS A 24 -45.25 -21.36 28.97
CA LYS A 24 -44.77 -21.19 30.35
C LYS A 24 -44.75 -22.55 31.04
N GLY A 25 -43.58 -22.97 31.49
CA GLY A 25 -43.41 -24.22 32.21
C GLY A 25 -42.63 -24.04 33.51
N PHE A 26 -42.33 -25.17 34.14
CA PHE A 26 -41.64 -25.22 35.42
C PHE A 26 -40.49 -26.22 35.39
N TYR A 27 -39.30 -25.81 35.85
CA TYR A 27 -38.13 -26.68 35.95
C TYR A 27 -37.58 -26.74 37.39
N ILE A 28 -36.83 -27.80 37.66
CA ILE A 28 -36.00 -27.90 38.87
C ILE A 28 -34.57 -28.15 38.41
N ASP A 29 -33.64 -27.37 38.94
CA ASP A 29 -32.22 -27.38 38.58
C ASP A 29 -31.40 -27.71 39.83
N VAL A 30 -30.90 -28.94 39.93
CA VAL A 30 -30.07 -29.43 41.04
C VAL A 30 -28.62 -29.38 40.61
N GLY A 31 -27.80 -28.58 41.31
CA GLY A 31 -26.48 -28.18 40.86
C GLY A 31 -26.58 -27.13 39.75
N ALA A 32 -27.27 -26.04 40.08
CA ALA A 32 -27.60 -24.99 39.10
C ALA A 32 -26.39 -24.14 38.69
N ALA A 33 -25.37 -24.03 39.56
CA ALA A 33 -24.12 -23.31 39.32
C ALA A 33 -24.32 -21.90 38.73
N ASP A 34 -23.67 -21.60 37.61
CA ASP A 34 -23.71 -20.28 36.99
C ASP A 34 -25.11 -19.95 36.42
N PRO A 35 -25.67 -18.75 36.65
CA PRO A 35 -26.96 -18.39 36.08
C PRO A 35 -26.98 -18.25 34.56
N GLU A 36 -25.83 -18.18 33.88
CA GLU A 36 -25.77 -18.05 32.42
C GLU A 36 -24.80 -19.04 31.78
N GLU A 37 -23.63 -19.27 32.37
CA GLU A 37 -22.61 -20.14 31.78
C GLU A 37 -23.01 -21.61 31.93
N TRP A 38 -23.05 -22.33 30.80
CA TRP A 38 -23.39 -23.76 30.73
C TRP A 38 -24.79 -24.10 31.28
N SER A 39 -25.67 -23.10 31.42
CA SER A 39 -26.94 -23.31 32.07
C SER A 39 -28.01 -23.86 31.13
N VAL A 40 -28.53 -25.04 31.48
CA VAL A 40 -29.64 -25.70 30.77
C VAL A 40 -30.97 -24.93 30.91
N THR A 41 -31.13 -24.15 31.96
CA THR A 41 -32.42 -23.55 32.34
C THR A 41 -32.54 -22.06 31.95
N LYS A 42 -31.44 -21.38 31.60
CA LYS A 42 -31.43 -19.94 31.28
C LYS A 42 -32.35 -19.58 30.11
N ALA A 43 -32.29 -20.36 29.03
CA ALA A 43 -33.09 -20.11 27.84
C ALA A 43 -34.60 -20.17 28.14
N PHE A 44 -35.01 -21.07 29.03
CA PHE A 44 -36.41 -21.20 29.47
C PHE A 44 -36.81 -20.05 30.39
N TYR A 45 -35.94 -19.67 31.33
CA TYR A 45 -36.14 -18.50 32.18
C TYR A 45 -36.43 -17.25 31.34
N ASP A 46 -35.58 -16.96 30.34
CA ASP A 46 -35.75 -15.79 29.47
C ASP A 46 -37.08 -15.79 28.71
N ARG A 47 -37.64 -16.98 28.44
CA ARG A 47 -38.93 -17.17 27.79
C ARG A 47 -40.12 -17.12 28.75
N GLY A 48 -39.89 -16.84 30.02
CA GLY A 48 -40.93 -16.61 31.01
C GLY A 48 -41.29 -17.82 31.87
N TRP A 49 -40.48 -18.88 31.81
CA TRP A 49 -40.60 -20.02 32.72
C TRP A 49 -40.14 -19.63 34.12
N ARG A 50 -40.45 -20.49 35.09
CA ARG A 50 -40.01 -20.37 36.48
C ARG A 50 -39.42 -21.69 36.93
N GLY A 51 -38.53 -21.66 37.90
CA GLY A 51 -38.05 -22.90 38.49
C GLY A 51 -37.48 -22.75 39.88
N ILE A 52 -36.93 -23.86 40.36
CA ILE A 52 -36.16 -23.94 41.59
C ILE A 52 -34.72 -24.18 41.20
N ASN A 53 -33.82 -23.29 41.60
CA ASN A 53 -32.37 -23.47 41.47
C ASN A 53 -31.83 -23.92 42.83
N ILE A 54 -31.15 -25.07 42.89
CA ILE A 54 -30.58 -25.60 44.13
C ILE A 54 -29.06 -25.63 43.96
N GLU A 55 -28.39 -24.85 44.79
CA GLU A 55 -26.96 -24.60 44.64
C GLU A 55 -26.30 -24.40 46.02
N PRO A 56 -25.47 -25.35 46.49
CA PRO A 56 -24.85 -25.27 47.81
C PRO A 56 -23.78 -24.17 47.94
N GLU A 57 -23.19 -23.68 46.84
CA GLU A 57 -22.13 -22.68 46.89
C GLU A 57 -22.69 -21.24 47.00
N PRO A 58 -22.36 -20.48 48.07
CA PRO A 58 -22.92 -19.15 48.31
C PRO A 58 -22.68 -18.16 47.17
N GLY A 59 -21.54 -18.28 46.48
CA GLY A 59 -21.17 -17.43 45.35
C GLY A 59 -22.13 -17.59 44.17
N TYR A 60 -22.39 -18.82 43.75
CA TYR A 60 -23.34 -19.12 42.67
C TYR A 60 -24.78 -18.85 43.10
N ALA A 61 -25.19 -19.24 44.31
CA ALA A 61 -26.52 -18.96 44.84
C ALA A 61 -26.82 -17.45 44.84
N LYS A 62 -25.85 -16.60 45.21
CA LYS A 62 -25.99 -15.14 45.12
C LYS A 62 -26.20 -14.66 43.68
N ARG A 63 -25.41 -15.16 42.73
CA ARG A 63 -25.52 -14.78 41.30
C ARG A 63 -26.86 -15.22 40.71
N LEU A 64 -27.33 -16.43 41.05
CA LEU A 64 -28.64 -16.94 40.66
C LEU A 64 -29.78 -16.06 41.18
N ARG A 65 -29.77 -15.65 42.46
CA ARG A 65 -30.79 -14.73 43.01
C ARG A 65 -30.81 -13.37 42.30
N GLN A 66 -29.64 -12.88 41.89
CA GLN A 66 -29.51 -11.60 41.20
C GLN A 66 -29.99 -11.67 39.75
N ALA A 67 -29.56 -12.71 39.02
CA ALA A 67 -29.87 -12.87 37.60
C ALA A 67 -31.28 -13.44 37.36
N ARG A 68 -31.79 -14.25 38.28
CA ARG A 68 -33.05 -15.00 38.14
C ARG A 68 -34.06 -14.76 39.27
N PRO A 69 -34.49 -13.52 39.51
CA PRO A 69 -35.39 -13.19 40.63
C PRO A 69 -36.79 -13.84 40.59
N ARG A 70 -37.21 -14.43 39.45
CA ARG A 70 -38.49 -15.17 39.38
C ARG A 70 -38.37 -16.63 39.83
N ASP A 71 -37.15 -17.15 39.89
CA ASP A 71 -36.88 -18.49 40.39
C ASP A 71 -36.72 -18.47 41.91
N VAL A 72 -36.97 -19.62 42.54
CA VAL A 72 -36.61 -19.81 43.93
C VAL A 72 -35.21 -20.42 43.99
N THR A 73 -34.25 -19.67 44.53
CA THR A 73 -32.87 -20.16 44.71
C THR A 73 -32.64 -20.62 46.15
N LEU A 74 -32.35 -21.91 46.31
CA LEU A 74 -32.04 -22.55 47.58
C LEU A 74 -30.52 -22.77 47.71
N GLU A 75 -29.95 -22.27 48.80
CA GLU A 75 -28.51 -22.39 49.11
C GLU A 75 -28.27 -23.57 50.04
N LEU A 76 -28.41 -24.77 49.48
CA LEU A 76 -28.29 -26.05 50.16
C LEU A 76 -27.95 -27.14 49.13
N ALA A 77 -27.55 -28.31 49.60
CA ALA A 77 -27.38 -29.51 48.78
C ALA A 77 -28.60 -30.44 48.85
N VAL A 78 -28.73 -31.31 47.86
CA VAL A 78 -29.79 -32.34 47.82
C VAL A 78 -29.18 -33.72 48.04
N GLY A 79 -29.79 -34.51 48.91
CA GLY A 79 -29.34 -35.86 49.24
C GLY A 79 -30.47 -36.80 49.60
N ALA A 80 -30.11 -38.04 49.99
CA ALA A 80 -31.08 -39.08 50.32
C ALA A 80 -31.82 -38.81 51.64
N GLU A 81 -31.18 -38.13 52.60
CA GLU A 81 -31.74 -37.80 53.90
C GLU A 81 -31.39 -36.34 54.29
N PRO A 82 -32.23 -35.64 55.08
CA PRO A 82 -31.91 -34.29 55.56
C PRO A 82 -30.74 -34.31 56.56
N GLY A 83 -29.91 -33.27 56.55
CA GLY A 83 -28.78 -33.17 57.49
C GLY A 83 -27.79 -32.07 57.16
N ARG A 84 -26.53 -32.28 57.53
CA ARG A 84 -25.39 -31.44 57.16
C ARG A 84 -24.28 -32.29 56.57
N MET A 85 -23.67 -31.81 55.49
CA MET A 85 -22.57 -32.50 54.82
C MET A 85 -21.47 -31.49 54.47
N VAL A 86 -20.24 -31.99 54.31
CA VAL A 86 -19.12 -31.18 53.86
C VAL A 86 -18.91 -31.42 52.37
N ILE A 87 -19.05 -30.37 51.57
CA ILE A 87 -18.73 -30.39 50.14
C ILE A 87 -17.28 -29.92 49.92
N ASN A 88 -16.59 -30.53 48.97
CA ASN A 88 -15.29 -30.07 48.50
C ASN A 88 -15.51 -29.03 47.39
N GLN A 89 -15.37 -27.76 47.75
CA GLN A 89 -15.56 -26.64 46.85
C GLN A 89 -14.33 -26.49 45.94
N ILE A 90 -14.57 -26.41 44.64
CA ILE A 90 -13.59 -26.05 43.61
C ILE A 90 -14.01 -24.70 43.01
N PRO A 91 -13.62 -23.57 43.64
CA PRO A 91 -14.24 -22.27 43.39
C PRO A 91 -14.18 -21.84 41.92
N GLY A 92 -15.32 -21.40 41.39
CA GLY A 92 -15.41 -20.83 40.05
C GLY A 92 -15.33 -21.84 38.90
N THR A 93 -15.48 -23.14 39.16
CA THR A 93 -15.36 -24.18 38.12
C THR A 93 -16.64 -24.98 37.85
N GLY A 94 -17.58 -25.01 38.81
CA GLY A 94 -18.73 -25.92 38.75
C GLY A 94 -18.45 -27.31 39.32
N LEU A 95 -17.17 -27.72 39.40
CA LEU A 95 -16.70 -29.06 39.78
C LEU A 95 -16.74 -29.37 41.29
N SER A 96 -17.59 -28.68 42.05
CA SER A 96 -17.68 -28.86 43.50
C SER A 96 -18.40 -30.18 43.82
N THR A 97 -17.78 -31.06 44.59
CA THR A 97 -18.24 -32.45 44.75
C THR A 97 -18.22 -32.94 46.21
N PHE A 98 -19.12 -33.86 46.56
CA PHE A 98 -19.09 -34.59 47.84
C PHE A 98 -18.10 -35.77 47.83
N SER A 99 -17.60 -36.16 46.66
CA SER A 99 -16.64 -37.25 46.51
C SER A 99 -15.22 -36.78 46.86
N GLU A 100 -14.65 -37.36 47.92
CA GLU A 100 -13.24 -37.10 48.28
C GLU A 100 -12.28 -37.57 47.18
N GLU A 101 -12.64 -38.64 46.46
CA GLU A 101 -11.86 -39.18 45.35
C GLU A 101 -11.78 -38.18 44.19
N PHE A 102 -12.93 -37.65 43.75
CA PHE A 102 -12.95 -36.65 42.68
C PHE A 102 -12.31 -35.33 43.13
N ALA A 103 -12.55 -34.89 44.36
CA ALA A 103 -11.88 -33.71 44.91
C ALA A 103 -10.34 -33.85 44.94
N ALA A 104 -9.82 -35.04 45.25
CA ALA A 104 -8.39 -35.32 45.19
C ALA A 104 -7.86 -35.32 43.75
N ARG A 105 -8.63 -35.86 42.79
CA ARG A 105 -8.31 -35.83 41.35
C ARG A 105 -8.22 -34.40 40.81
N HIS A 106 -9.16 -33.52 41.17
CA HIS A 106 -9.13 -32.11 40.77
C HIS A 106 -7.95 -31.37 41.40
N ALA A 107 -7.65 -31.62 42.68
CA ALA A 107 -6.47 -31.03 43.33
C ALA A 107 -5.16 -31.45 42.64
N ALA A 108 -5.04 -32.73 42.24
CA ALA A 108 -3.88 -33.22 41.48
C ALA A 108 -3.75 -32.58 40.08
N ALA A 109 -4.87 -32.16 39.49
CA ALA A 109 -4.91 -31.44 38.22
C ALA A 109 -4.64 -29.93 38.36
N GLY A 110 -4.31 -29.45 39.57
CA GLY A 110 -3.92 -28.05 39.82
C GLY A 110 -5.05 -27.12 40.24
N TYR A 111 -6.26 -27.64 40.48
CA TYR A 111 -7.39 -26.83 40.95
C TYR A 111 -7.29 -26.53 42.45
N GLY A 112 -7.63 -25.30 42.84
CA GLY A 112 -7.75 -24.91 44.25
C GLY A 112 -8.91 -25.62 44.93
N ARG A 113 -8.70 -26.09 46.17
CA ARG A 113 -9.70 -26.84 46.94
C ARG A 113 -9.95 -26.19 48.29
N SER A 114 -11.22 -26.07 48.66
CA SER A 114 -11.65 -25.70 50.02
C SER A 114 -12.81 -26.57 50.49
N ARG A 115 -13.08 -26.59 51.80
CA ARG A 115 -14.17 -27.39 52.39
C ARG A 115 -15.26 -26.46 52.90
N LEU A 116 -16.50 -26.76 52.55
CA LEU A 116 -17.67 -25.99 52.94
C LEU A 116 -18.70 -26.91 53.60
N GLU A 117 -19.15 -26.59 54.80
CA GLU A 117 -20.27 -27.30 55.43
C GLU A 117 -21.59 -26.72 54.91
N VAL A 118 -22.47 -27.57 54.39
CA VAL A 118 -23.73 -27.17 53.76
C VAL A 118 -24.90 -27.95 54.36
N GLU A 119 -26.07 -27.32 54.40
CA GLU A 119 -27.33 -27.99 54.72
C GLU A 119 -27.71 -28.93 53.59
N VAL A 120 -28.27 -30.09 53.94
CA VAL A 120 -28.78 -31.08 52.99
C VAL A 120 -30.28 -31.27 53.24
N ALA A 121 -31.07 -31.19 52.16
CA ALA A 121 -32.49 -31.52 52.18
C ALA A 121 -32.80 -32.62 51.15
N THR A 122 -33.93 -33.30 51.31
CA THR A 122 -34.40 -34.25 50.30
C THR A 122 -35.12 -33.52 49.18
N LEU A 123 -35.05 -34.05 47.95
CA LEU A 123 -35.79 -33.47 46.82
C LEU A 123 -37.31 -33.46 47.10
N ALA A 124 -37.82 -34.48 47.79
CA ALA A 124 -39.21 -34.57 48.21
C ALA A 124 -39.64 -33.44 49.16
N ASP A 125 -38.79 -33.05 50.11
CA ASP A 125 -39.08 -31.94 51.04
C ASP A 125 -39.07 -30.59 50.32
N ILE A 126 -38.11 -30.39 49.40
CA ILE A 126 -38.03 -29.18 48.58
C ILE A 126 -39.28 -29.06 47.69
N CYS A 127 -39.66 -30.14 47.01
CA CYS A 127 -40.87 -30.15 46.18
C CYS A 127 -42.13 -29.90 47.02
N ARG A 128 -42.21 -30.45 48.23
CA ARG A 128 -43.34 -30.22 49.15
C ARG A 128 -43.50 -28.77 49.58
N ALA A 129 -42.40 -28.05 49.74
CA ALA A 129 -42.44 -26.66 50.17
C ALA A 129 -42.90 -25.71 49.05
N GLN A 130 -42.51 -25.98 47.79
CA GLN A 130 -42.54 -24.94 46.75
C GLN A 130 -42.70 -25.41 45.31
N ALA A 131 -42.73 -26.72 45.00
CA ALA A 131 -42.98 -27.18 43.64
C ALA A 131 -44.47 -27.14 43.27
N PRO A 132 -44.83 -26.75 42.03
CA PRO A 132 -46.20 -26.84 41.53
C PRO A 132 -46.60 -28.28 41.20
N ALA A 133 -47.85 -28.47 40.80
CA ALA A 133 -48.36 -29.78 40.40
C ALA A 133 -47.67 -30.34 39.14
N GLU A 134 -47.32 -29.47 38.18
CA GLU A 134 -46.68 -29.86 36.92
C GLU A 134 -45.21 -29.43 36.91
N ILE A 135 -44.31 -30.40 36.79
CA ILE A 135 -42.87 -30.17 36.64
C ILE A 135 -42.51 -30.68 35.24
N HIS A 136 -42.03 -29.79 34.38
CA HIS A 136 -41.77 -30.14 32.99
C HIS A 136 -40.44 -30.89 32.87
N PHE A 137 -39.39 -30.38 33.50
CA PHE A 137 -38.15 -31.12 33.60
C PHE A 137 -37.38 -30.91 34.90
N LEU A 138 -36.58 -31.91 35.25
CA LEU A 138 -35.65 -31.93 36.37
C LEU A 138 -34.24 -32.17 35.82
N LYS A 139 -33.31 -31.27 36.14
CA LYS A 139 -31.87 -31.38 35.84
C LYS A 139 -31.12 -31.76 37.10
N ILE A 140 -30.27 -32.79 37.01
CA ILE A 140 -29.41 -33.26 38.11
C ILE A 140 -27.99 -33.40 37.60
N ASP A 141 -27.10 -32.63 38.19
CA ASP A 141 -25.70 -32.56 37.86
C ASP A 141 -25.01 -32.07 39.13
N VAL A 142 -24.50 -33.02 39.91
CA VAL A 142 -23.97 -32.77 41.25
C VAL A 142 -22.63 -33.48 41.43
N GLU A 143 -21.89 -33.59 40.32
CA GLU A 143 -20.50 -34.03 40.24
C GLU A 143 -20.27 -35.40 40.94
N GLY A 144 -21.14 -36.37 40.62
CA GLY A 144 -21.02 -37.77 41.07
C GLY A 144 -21.96 -38.18 42.21
N ALA A 145 -22.86 -37.30 42.65
CA ALA A 145 -23.83 -37.57 43.73
C ALA A 145 -25.28 -37.76 43.22
N GLU A 146 -25.48 -37.98 41.92
CA GLU A 146 -26.77 -37.96 41.25
C GLU A 146 -27.75 -38.98 41.86
N ALA A 147 -27.26 -40.18 42.16
CA ALA A 147 -28.07 -41.23 42.77
C ALA A 147 -28.54 -40.88 44.20
N GLN A 148 -27.80 -40.06 44.95
CA GLN A 148 -28.24 -39.60 46.28
C GLN A 148 -29.41 -38.62 46.16
N VAL A 149 -29.36 -37.73 45.16
CA VAL A 149 -30.47 -36.82 44.85
C VAL A 149 -31.74 -37.61 44.49
N LEU A 150 -31.58 -38.62 43.63
CA LEU A 150 -32.70 -39.47 43.18
C LEU A 150 -33.32 -40.30 44.31
N ARG A 151 -32.51 -40.80 45.27
CA ARG A 151 -33.02 -41.53 46.45
C ARG A 151 -33.86 -40.65 47.37
N GLY A 152 -33.55 -39.35 47.45
CA GLY A 152 -34.32 -38.38 48.23
C GLY A 152 -35.60 -37.87 47.53
N ALA A 153 -35.94 -38.41 46.35
CA ALA A 153 -37.09 -38.00 45.58
C ALA A 153 -38.34 -38.87 45.85
N ASP A 154 -39.53 -38.28 45.75
CA ASP A 154 -40.81 -39.00 45.75
C ASP A 154 -41.48 -38.84 44.38
N PHE A 155 -41.11 -39.72 43.45
CA PHE A 155 -41.64 -39.72 42.08
C PHE A 155 -43.09 -40.19 41.96
N THR A 156 -43.69 -40.68 43.05
CA THR A 156 -45.12 -41.00 43.07
C THR A 156 -45.98 -39.75 43.27
N ARG A 157 -45.40 -38.73 43.93
CA ARG A 157 -46.08 -37.48 44.26
C ARG A 157 -45.63 -36.29 43.41
N TYR A 158 -44.34 -36.19 43.11
CA TYR A 158 -43.78 -35.12 42.28
C TYR A 158 -43.18 -35.72 41.03
N ARG A 159 -43.80 -35.44 39.89
CA ARG A 159 -43.61 -36.21 38.67
C ARG A 159 -43.10 -35.33 37.51
N PRO A 160 -41.79 -35.08 37.42
CA PRO A 160 -41.20 -34.43 36.25
C PRO A 160 -41.49 -35.18 34.95
N PHE A 161 -41.83 -34.48 33.86
CA PHE A 161 -42.08 -35.15 32.57
C PHE A 161 -40.79 -35.66 31.94
N VAL A 162 -39.71 -34.87 32.04
CA VAL A 162 -38.36 -35.25 31.63
C VAL A 162 -37.41 -35.13 32.82
N ILE A 163 -36.54 -36.12 33.01
CA ILE A 163 -35.42 -36.04 33.93
C ILE A 163 -34.15 -36.17 33.11
N LEU A 164 -33.24 -35.22 33.24
CA LEU A 164 -31.90 -35.30 32.67
C LEU A 164 -30.88 -35.38 33.80
N VAL A 165 -29.98 -36.34 33.69
CA VAL A 165 -28.99 -36.67 34.71
C VAL A 165 -27.63 -36.77 34.04
N GLU A 166 -26.62 -36.12 34.61
CA GLU A 166 -25.25 -36.31 34.17
C GLU A 166 -24.86 -37.79 34.32
N ALA A 167 -24.26 -38.36 33.28
CA ALA A 167 -24.07 -39.79 33.13
C ALA A 167 -22.60 -40.20 33.00
N THR A 168 -21.69 -39.25 33.22
CA THR A 168 -20.24 -39.45 33.19
C THR A 168 -19.60 -39.03 34.51
N GLU A 169 -18.38 -39.51 34.77
CA GLU A 169 -17.58 -38.96 35.86
C GLU A 169 -17.11 -37.52 35.55
N PRO A 170 -16.90 -36.67 36.57
CA PRO A 170 -16.41 -35.30 36.41
C PRO A 170 -15.16 -35.22 35.54
N MET A 171 -15.19 -34.41 34.47
CA MET A 171 -14.07 -34.21 33.53
C MET A 171 -13.59 -35.51 32.84
N SER A 172 -14.47 -36.48 32.63
CA SER A 172 -14.16 -37.78 32.02
C SER A 172 -15.27 -38.26 31.08
N GLN A 173 -14.94 -39.16 30.16
CA GLN A 173 -15.92 -39.88 29.33
C GLN A 173 -16.35 -41.21 29.97
N ALA A 174 -15.79 -41.56 31.13
CA ALA A 174 -16.17 -42.75 31.88
C ALA A 174 -17.63 -42.65 32.33
N LEU A 175 -18.42 -43.66 32.00
CA LEU A 175 -19.85 -43.67 32.27
C LEU A 175 -20.15 -43.96 33.75
N ASN A 176 -20.99 -43.14 34.37
CA ASN A 176 -21.42 -43.25 35.77
C ASN A 176 -22.95 -43.04 35.90
N TYR A 177 -23.75 -43.93 35.30
CA TYR A 177 -25.22 -43.79 35.28
C TYR A 177 -25.99 -44.99 35.83
N HIS A 178 -25.34 -46.12 36.08
CA HIS A 178 -26.02 -47.39 36.34
C HIS A 178 -26.99 -47.33 37.52
N GLU A 179 -26.61 -46.66 38.60
CA GLU A 179 -27.46 -46.53 39.79
C GLU A 179 -28.65 -45.58 39.56
N ALA A 180 -28.42 -44.46 38.86
CA ALA A 180 -29.48 -43.53 38.48
C ALA A 180 -30.52 -44.19 37.55
N ASP A 181 -30.05 -44.97 36.57
CA ASP A 181 -30.89 -45.72 35.62
C ASP A 181 -31.77 -46.76 36.32
N GLN A 182 -31.23 -47.46 37.34
CA GLN A 182 -32.01 -48.38 38.17
C GLN A 182 -33.11 -47.69 38.95
N ILE A 183 -32.80 -46.57 39.62
CA ILE A 183 -33.78 -45.82 40.43
C ILE A 183 -34.90 -45.26 39.54
N LEU A 184 -34.54 -44.64 38.41
CA LEU A 184 -35.49 -44.03 37.49
C LEU A 184 -36.37 -45.08 36.79
N SER A 185 -35.78 -46.19 36.35
CA SER A 185 -36.55 -47.30 35.76
C SER A 185 -37.54 -47.90 36.76
N ALA A 186 -37.13 -48.10 38.02
CA ALA A 186 -38.02 -48.57 39.08
C ALA A 186 -39.17 -47.58 39.38
N ALA A 187 -38.92 -46.28 39.18
CA ALA A 187 -39.92 -45.21 39.29
C ALA A 187 -40.77 -45.02 38.02
N GLY A 188 -40.66 -45.90 37.01
CA GLY A 188 -41.46 -45.85 35.79
C GLY A 188 -41.04 -44.74 34.80
N TYR A 189 -39.76 -44.35 34.81
CA TYR A 189 -39.17 -43.52 33.76
C TYR A 189 -38.52 -44.40 32.69
N VAL A 190 -38.55 -43.94 31.44
CA VAL A 190 -37.98 -44.62 30.28
C VAL A 190 -36.80 -43.81 29.75
N PHE A 191 -35.63 -44.46 29.59
CA PHE A 191 -34.47 -43.86 28.94
C PHE A 191 -34.76 -43.57 27.46
N VAL A 192 -34.51 -42.34 27.00
CA VAL A 192 -34.81 -41.92 25.62
C VAL A 192 -33.61 -41.41 24.84
N TRP A 193 -32.57 -40.86 25.49
CA TRP A 193 -31.43 -40.26 24.80
C TRP A 193 -30.19 -40.13 25.68
N PHE A 194 -29.01 -40.28 25.08
CA PHE A 194 -27.73 -39.94 25.68
C PHE A 194 -26.99 -38.98 24.74
N ASP A 195 -26.66 -37.78 25.23
CA ASP A 195 -26.03 -36.73 24.41
C ASP A 195 -24.49 -36.78 24.42
N GLY A 196 -23.91 -37.79 25.08
CA GLY A 196 -22.46 -37.91 25.31
C GLY A 196 -22.02 -37.46 26.71
N LEU A 197 -22.88 -36.74 27.44
CA LEU A 197 -22.64 -36.25 28.80
C LEU A 197 -23.82 -36.62 29.73
N ASN A 198 -25.04 -36.28 29.32
CA ASN A 198 -26.28 -36.46 30.07
C ASN A 198 -27.16 -37.57 29.45
N ARG A 199 -27.85 -38.30 30.33
CA ARG A 199 -28.94 -39.21 29.95
C ARG A 199 -30.30 -38.58 30.23
N PHE A 200 -31.20 -38.69 29.27
CA PHE A 200 -32.57 -38.20 29.35
C PHE A 200 -33.54 -39.35 29.56
N TYR A 201 -34.47 -39.14 30.49
CA TYR A 201 -35.51 -40.07 30.87
C TYR A 201 -36.86 -39.39 30.79
N VAL A 202 -37.87 -40.08 30.29
CA VAL A 202 -39.24 -39.57 30.15
C VAL A 202 -40.18 -40.40 31.03
N ALA A 203 -41.08 -39.74 31.76
CA ALA A 203 -42.10 -40.43 32.54
C ALA A 203 -42.98 -41.28 31.61
N GLY A 204 -43.24 -42.55 31.94
CA GLY A 204 -43.90 -43.49 31.03
C GLY A 204 -45.25 -43.00 30.48
N GLU A 205 -45.99 -42.22 31.26
CA GLU A 205 -47.26 -41.58 30.86
C GLU A 205 -47.10 -40.49 29.77
N HIS A 206 -45.89 -39.94 29.60
CA HIS A 206 -45.55 -38.92 28.59
C HIS A 206 -44.70 -39.46 27.43
N GLU A 207 -44.30 -40.74 27.46
CA GLU A 207 -43.38 -41.33 26.48
C GLU A 207 -43.86 -41.13 25.04
N ALA A 208 -45.12 -41.46 24.76
CA ALA A 208 -45.69 -41.36 23.41
C ALA A 208 -45.64 -39.94 22.83
N ALA A 209 -45.77 -38.92 23.68
CA ALA A 209 -45.79 -37.52 23.26
C ALA A 209 -44.37 -36.94 23.11
N LEU A 210 -43.45 -37.28 24.02
CA LEU A 210 -42.15 -36.62 24.12
C LEU A 210 -41.01 -37.38 23.45
N ARG A 211 -41.06 -38.72 23.40
CA ARG A 211 -39.99 -39.56 22.81
C ARG A 211 -39.59 -39.16 21.38
N PRO A 212 -40.50 -38.75 20.46
CA PRO A 212 -40.12 -38.33 19.12
C PRO A 212 -39.14 -37.15 19.09
N ALA A 213 -39.16 -36.25 20.08
CA ALA A 213 -38.25 -35.12 20.15
C ALA A 213 -36.77 -35.56 20.35
N PHE A 214 -36.56 -36.75 20.87
CA PHE A 214 -35.23 -37.30 21.17
C PHE A 214 -34.67 -38.19 20.05
N GLY A 215 -35.34 -38.29 18.90
CA GLY A 215 -34.93 -39.19 17.80
C GLY A 215 -33.70 -38.74 17.00
N SER A 216 -33.20 -37.53 17.21
CA SER A 216 -32.03 -36.99 16.50
C SER A 216 -31.25 -36.01 17.37
N PRO A 217 -29.92 -35.90 17.20
CA PRO A 217 -29.15 -34.84 17.86
C PRO A 217 -29.65 -33.43 17.51
N PRO A 218 -29.28 -32.40 18.29
CA PRO A 218 -29.45 -31.00 17.89
C PRO A 218 -28.86 -30.76 16.49
N ASN A 219 -29.59 -30.06 15.64
CA ASN A 219 -29.19 -29.83 14.26
C ASN A 219 -29.80 -28.54 13.70
N VAL A 220 -29.57 -28.28 12.41
CA VAL A 220 -29.99 -27.05 11.74
C VAL A 220 -31.51 -26.80 11.79
N PHE A 221 -32.32 -27.83 12.01
CA PHE A 221 -33.78 -27.71 12.09
C PHE A 221 -34.31 -27.20 13.45
N ASP A 222 -33.43 -27.05 14.45
CA ASP A 222 -33.81 -26.55 15.78
C ASP A 222 -33.81 -25.01 15.90
N ASP A 223 -33.32 -24.31 14.87
CA ASP A 223 -33.28 -22.84 14.77
C ASP A 223 -32.79 -22.12 16.04
N PHE A 224 -31.60 -22.52 16.50
CA PHE A 224 -30.93 -21.90 17.65
C PHE A 224 -29.63 -21.19 17.26
N VAL A 225 -29.16 -20.33 18.16
CA VAL A 225 -27.83 -19.74 18.17
C VAL A 225 -27.20 -19.96 19.54
N ARG A 226 -25.88 -20.02 19.62
CA ARG A 226 -25.18 -20.11 20.91
C ARG A 226 -25.10 -18.74 21.55
N ALA A 227 -25.25 -18.66 22.86
CA ALA A 227 -25.15 -17.39 23.61
C ALA A 227 -23.83 -16.65 23.34
N GLU A 228 -22.72 -17.39 23.17
CA GLU A 228 -21.42 -16.81 22.80
C GLU A 228 -21.43 -16.18 21.40
N GLU A 229 -22.05 -16.85 20.42
CA GLU A 229 -22.18 -16.33 19.05
C GLU A 229 -23.03 -15.05 19.04
N GLU A 230 -24.14 -15.02 19.78
CA GLU A 230 -24.99 -13.84 19.91
C GLU A 230 -24.26 -12.67 20.57
N ARG A 231 -23.48 -12.93 21.63
CA ARG A 231 -22.63 -11.92 22.30
C ARG A 231 -21.57 -11.37 21.33
N LEU A 232 -20.94 -12.22 20.53
CA LEU A 232 -19.94 -11.81 19.54
C LEU A 232 -20.57 -10.96 18.42
N ARG A 233 -21.76 -11.32 17.94
CA ARG A 233 -22.52 -10.53 16.97
C ARG A 233 -22.88 -9.15 17.51
N GLY A 234 -23.33 -9.07 18.76
CA GLY A 234 -23.61 -7.79 19.43
C GLY A 234 -22.36 -6.91 19.50
N ARG A 235 -21.24 -7.46 19.95
CA ARG A 235 -19.95 -6.74 20.03
C ARG A 235 -19.44 -6.31 18.66
N ALA A 236 -19.64 -7.11 17.62
CA ALA A 236 -19.28 -6.76 16.25
C ALA A 236 -20.12 -5.58 15.73
N ALA A 237 -21.43 -5.60 15.96
CA ALA A 237 -22.33 -4.50 15.58
C ALA A 237 -22.00 -3.19 16.34
N GLU A 238 -21.69 -3.27 17.64
CA GLU A 238 -21.23 -2.13 18.43
C GLU A 238 -19.89 -1.58 17.92
N ALA A 239 -18.95 -2.46 17.55
CA ALA A 239 -17.67 -2.07 16.98
C ALA A 239 -17.82 -1.42 15.59
N GLU A 240 -18.73 -1.92 14.76
CA GLU A 240 -19.06 -1.32 13.46
C GLU A 240 -19.70 0.07 13.61
N GLN A 241 -20.63 0.23 14.56
CA GLN A 241 -21.19 1.55 14.88
C GLN A 241 -20.13 2.52 15.41
N ALA A 242 -19.26 2.06 16.31
CA ALA A 242 -18.16 2.88 16.83
C ALA A 242 -17.17 3.27 15.73
N ALA A 243 -16.86 2.36 14.81
CA ALA A 243 -16.01 2.63 13.66
C ALA A 243 -16.65 3.63 12.69
N SER A 244 -17.96 3.50 12.43
CA SER A 244 -18.72 4.44 11.59
C SER A 244 -18.77 5.85 12.20
N ALA A 245 -19.03 5.96 13.51
CA ALA A 245 -19.01 7.23 14.22
C ALA A 245 -17.60 7.87 14.24
N SER A 246 -16.55 7.06 14.39
CA SER A 246 -15.16 7.50 14.33
C SER A 246 -14.77 8.00 12.93
N LEU A 247 -15.21 7.31 11.88
CA LEU A 247 -15.05 7.73 10.48
C LEU A 247 -15.74 9.06 10.20
N GLN A 248 -16.97 9.26 10.69
CA GLN A 248 -17.69 10.54 10.55
C GLN A 248 -17.00 11.67 11.32
N ALA A 249 -16.55 11.42 12.56
CA ALA A 249 -15.80 12.39 13.35
C ALA A 249 -14.45 12.74 12.70
N SER A 250 -13.76 11.75 12.13
CA SER A 250 -12.53 11.95 11.38
C SER A 250 -12.77 12.77 10.12
N SER A 251 -13.83 12.49 9.36
CA SER A 251 -14.19 13.26 8.16
C SER A 251 -14.48 14.73 8.48
N LEU A 252 -15.24 15.00 9.55
CA LEU A 252 -15.52 16.37 9.99
C LEU A 252 -14.27 17.09 10.52
N ALA A 253 -13.36 16.37 11.18
CA ALA A 253 -12.07 16.92 11.61
C ALA A 253 -11.15 17.21 10.42
N GLN A 254 -11.21 16.37 9.37
CA GLN A 254 -10.44 16.51 8.15
C GLN A 254 -10.92 17.71 7.32
N GLU A 255 -12.23 17.94 7.22
CA GLU A 255 -12.81 19.15 6.61
C GLU A 255 -12.38 20.43 7.35
N ARG A 256 -12.42 20.41 8.69
CA ARG A 256 -11.96 21.54 9.51
C ARG A 256 -10.47 21.80 9.36
N ALA A 257 -9.66 20.75 9.25
CA ALA A 257 -8.22 20.85 9.01
C ALA A 257 -7.94 21.41 7.61
N LEU A 258 -8.69 20.98 6.59
CA LEU A 258 -8.57 21.49 5.22
C LEU A 258 -8.85 22.99 5.17
N HIS A 259 -9.95 23.44 5.78
CA HIS A 259 -10.29 24.87 5.84
C HIS A 259 -9.27 25.69 6.63
N ALA A 260 -8.67 25.12 7.69
CA ALA A 260 -7.59 25.77 8.42
C ALA A 260 -6.29 25.87 7.59
N GLU A 261 -5.98 24.84 6.79
CA GLU A 261 -4.81 24.82 5.90
C GLU A 261 -4.97 25.79 4.72
N GLU A 262 -6.19 25.90 4.15
CA GLU A 262 -6.55 26.90 3.15
C GLU A 262 -6.38 28.34 3.68
N ALA A 263 -6.88 28.61 4.88
CA ALA A 263 -6.74 29.90 5.53
C ALA A 263 -5.26 30.25 5.84
N ALA A 264 -4.47 29.26 6.28
CA ALA A 264 -3.05 29.43 6.54
C ALA A 264 -2.24 29.66 5.25
N SER A 265 -2.57 28.94 4.17
CA SER A 265 -1.96 29.10 2.84
C SER A 265 -2.25 30.47 2.24
N ALA A 266 -3.49 30.95 2.36
CA ALA A 266 -3.88 32.29 1.95
C ALA A 266 -3.11 33.39 2.73
N ALA A 267 -2.92 33.20 4.03
CA ALA A 267 -2.14 34.12 4.87
C ALA A 267 -0.64 34.11 4.50
N LEU A 268 -0.07 32.94 4.20
CA LEU A 268 1.32 32.80 3.74
C LEU A 268 1.55 33.43 2.36
N ALA A 269 0.60 33.25 1.43
CA ALA A 269 0.64 33.88 0.11
C ALA A 269 0.59 35.42 0.22
N GLN A 270 -0.28 35.96 1.07
CA GLN A 270 -0.33 37.41 1.34
C GLN A 270 0.97 37.93 1.94
N ARG A 271 1.59 37.17 2.85
CA ARG A 271 2.87 37.54 3.46
C ARG A 271 4.02 37.51 2.45
N SER A 272 4.07 36.49 1.59
CA SER A 272 5.09 36.37 0.55
C SER A 272 4.96 37.46 -0.52
N LEU A 273 3.72 37.84 -0.87
CA LEU A 273 3.43 39.02 -1.70
C LEU A 273 3.88 40.34 -1.04
N ALA A 274 3.72 40.46 0.28
CA ALA A 274 4.20 41.63 1.02
C ALA A 274 5.73 41.69 1.08
N GLU A 275 6.40 40.56 1.34
CA GLU A 275 7.86 40.44 1.34
C GLU A 275 8.46 40.71 -0.05
N GLY A 276 7.84 40.20 -1.13
CA GLY A 276 8.24 40.51 -2.51
C GLY A 276 8.12 41.99 -2.86
N ARG A 277 7.10 42.70 -2.33
CA ARG A 277 6.96 44.15 -2.50
C ARG A 277 8.04 44.93 -1.74
N VAL A 278 8.47 44.45 -0.56
CA VAL A 278 9.56 45.08 0.21
C VAL A 278 10.89 44.89 -0.51
N ILE A 279 11.21 43.67 -0.96
CA ILE A 279 12.43 43.37 -1.72
C ILE A 279 12.48 44.18 -3.02
N GLY A 280 11.35 44.29 -3.73
CA GLY A 280 11.24 45.12 -4.94
C GLY A 280 11.44 46.62 -4.67
N ALA A 281 10.96 47.13 -3.53
CA ALA A 281 11.17 48.52 -3.13
C ALA A 281 12.62 48.81 -2.73
N GLU A 282 13.28 47.87 -2.05
CA GLU A 282 14.71 47.98 -1.69
C GLU A 282 15.61 47.96 -2.93
N ALA A 283 15.33 47.08 -3.90
CA ALA A 283 16.04 47.04 -5.17
C ALA A 283 15.88 48.35 -5.96
N ALA A 284 14.67 48.91 -6.00
CA ALA A 284 14.40 50.19 -6.66
C ALA A 284 15.10 51.38 -5.96
N ALA A 285 15.22 51.34 -4.63
CA ALA A 285 15.94 52.36 -3.86
C ALA A 285 17.46 52.30 -4.12
N ALA A 286 18.05 51.11 -4.16
CA ALA A 286 19.47 50.92 -4.48
C ALA A 286 19.81 51.36 -5.92
N GLU A 287 18.89 51.15 -6.87
CA GLU A 287 19.05 51.63 -8.25
C GLU A 287 18.98 53.16 -8.35
N ALA A 288 18.09 53.80 -7.57
CA ALA A 288 17.99 55.25 -7.51
C ALA A 288 19.24 55.89 -6.87
N GLU A 289 19.86 55.24 -5.89
CA GLU A 289 21.12 55.66 -5.25
C GLU A 289 22.29 55.60 -6.24
N ARG A 290 22.49 54.47 -6.92
CA ARG A 290 23.51 54.32 -7.98
C ARG A 290 23.37 55.39 -9.07
N ARG A 291 22.13 55.70 -9.45
CA ARG A 291 21.84 56.74 -10.46
C ARG A 291 22.13 58.14 -9.93
N GLY A 292 21.97 58.38 -8.64
CA GLY A 292 22.38 59.61 -7.95
C GLY A 292 23.90 59.80 -7.98
N ASP A 293 24.66 58.75 -7.64
CA ASP A 293 26.12 58.78 -7.63
C ASP A 293 26.71 59.06 -9.02
N LEU A 294 26.14 58.44 -10.06
CA LEU A 294 26.51 58.69 -11.46
C LEU A 294 26.28 60.15 -11.87
N LEU A 295 25.14 60.74 -11.47
CA LEU A 295 24.83 62.14 -11.76
C LEU A 295 25.75 63.12 -11.03
N GLU A 296 26.21 62.78 -9.82
CA GLU A 296 27.16 63.59 -9.05
C GLU A 296 28.55 63.59 -9.70
N ILE A 297 28.99 62.43 -10.23
CA ILE A 297 30.22 62.30 -11.02
C ILE A 297 30.13 63.14 -12.30
N ASP A 298 29.00 63.09 -13.02
CA ASP A 298 28.80 63.88 -14.23
C ASP A 298 28.76 65.40 -13.94
N LEU A 299 28.19 65.80 -12.80
CA LEU A 299 28.19 67.20 -12.37
C LEU A 299 29.61 67.70 -12.07
N LEU A 300 30.43 66.90 -11.39
CA LEU A 300 31.83 67.21 -11.11
C LEU A 300 32.66 67.35 -12.39
N HIS A 301 32.42 66.48 -13.39
CA HIS A 301 33.06 66.59 -14.70
C HIS A 301 32.63 67.85 -15.46
N ALA A 302 31.34 68.20 -15.45
CA ALA A 302 30.83 69.40 -16.09
C ALA A 302 31.37 70.69 -15.42
N GLU A 303 31.53 70.68 -14.09
CA GLU A 303 32.04 71.81 -13.33
C GLU A 303 33.54 72.03 -13.54
N LYS A 304 34.31 70.95 -13.67
CA LYS A 304 35.72 70.98 -14.09
C LYS A 304 35.88 71.49 -15.52
N ALA A 305 35.08 71.00 -16.47
CA ALA A 305 35.08 71.48 -17.85
C ALA A 305 34.74 72.98 -17.94
N ARG A 306 33.80 73.46 -17.11
CA ARG A 306 33.48 74.89 -16.99
C ARG A 306 34.65 75.71 -16.46
N GLN A 307 35.37 75.21 -15.45
CA GLN A 307 36.55 75.89 -14.89
C GLN A 307 37.69 75.96 -15.93
N ASP A 308 37.93 74.89 -16.68
CA ASP A 308 38.95 74.85 -17.73
C ASP A 308 38.65 75.85 -18.86
N VAL A 309 37.38 75.94 -19.29
CA VAL A 309 36.94 76.94 -20.29
C VAL A 309 37.11 78.36 -19.77
N LEU A 310 36.79 78.62 -18.50
CA LEU A 310 36.97 79.95 -17.88
C LEU A 310 38.45 80.32 -17.73
N ALA A 311 39.33 79.35 -17.45
CA ALA A 311 40.77 79.56 -17.42
C ALA A 311 41.33 79.93 -18.80
N VAL A 312 40.86 79.26 -19.86
CA VAL A 312 41.23 79.57 -21.25
C VAL A 312 40.72 80.96 -21.67
N ILE A 313 39.49 81.33 -21.31
CA ILE A 313 38.93 82.67 -21.59
C ILE A 313 39.69 83.76 -20.84
N SER A 314 40.09 83.52 -19.58
CA SER A 314 40.90 84.45 -18.79
C SER A 314 42.30 84.65 -19.39
N ALA A 315 42.95 83.56 -19.80
CA ALA A 315 44.25 83.61 -20.49
C ALA A 315 44.16 84.33 -21.84
N MET A 316 43.10 84.09 -22.63
CA MET A 316 42.83 84.84 -23.86
C MET A 316 42.65 86.34 -23.57
N ARG A 317 41.85 86.72 -22.57
CA ARG A 317 41.59 88.12 -22.20
C ARG A 317 42.81 88.85 -21.62
N GLY A 318 43.76 88.11 -21.05
CA GLY A 318 45.05 88.63 -20.58
C GLY A 318 46.10 88.82 -21.69
N SER A 319 45.91 88.20 -22.86
CA SER A 319 46.87 88.27 -23.96
C SER A 319 46.96 89.66 -24.59
N ALA A 320 48.15 90.04 -25.05
CA ALA A 320 48.41 91.35 -25.66
C ALA A 320 47.53 91.61 -26.90
N SER A 321 47.21 90.57 -27.67
CA SER A 321 46.34 90.67 -28.85
C SER A 321 44.87 90.96 -28.49
N TRP A 322 44.35 90.43 -27.38
CA TRP A 322 42.99 90.68 -26.93
C TRP A 322 42.82 92.09 -26.36
N ARG A 323 43.82 92.59 -25.61
CA ARG A 323 43.83 93.96 -25.07
C ARG A 323 43.92 95.02 -26.17
N LEU A 324 44.73 94.78 -27.20
CA LEU A 324 44.88 95.68 -28.36
C LEU A 324 43.64 95.73 -29.26
N THR A 325 42.91 94.62 -29.40
CA THR A 325 41.74 94.53 -30.31
C THR A 325 40.40 94.69 -29.62
N ALA A 326 40.36 94.82 -28.28
CA ALA A 326 39.13 94.97 -27.49
C ALA A 326 38.21 96.14 -27.92
N PRO A 327 38.71 97.36 -28.22
CA PRO A 327 37.85 98.46 -28.66
C PRO A 327 37.22 98.20 -30.04
N VAL A 328 37.98 97.57 -30.95
CA VAL A 328 37.56 97.25 -32.32
C VAL A 328 36.53 96.11 -32.35
N ARG A 329 36.65 95.14 -31.44
CA ARG A 329 35.68 94.04 -31.28
C ARG A 329 34.37 94.48 -30.63
N ALA A 330 34.40 95.48 -29.73
CA ALA A 330 33.20 96.07 -29.15
C ALA A 330 32.32 96.76 -30.22
N PHE A 331 32.93 97.35 -31.24
CA PHE A 331 32.21 97.98 -32.36
C PHE A 331 31.59 96.96 -33.33
N GLY A 332 32.17 95.76 -33.44
CA GLY A 332 31.62 94.65 -34.25
C GLY A 332 30.40 93.97 -33.64
N TYR A 333 30.21 94.07 -32.32
CA TYR A 333 29.08 93.46 -31.59
C TYR A 333 27.76 94.26 -31.70
N LEU A 334 27.81 95.53 -32.09
CA LEU A 334 26.61 96.37 -32.28
C LEU A 334 25.94 96.21 -33.67
N ARG A 335 26.47 95.35 -34.56
CA ARG A 335 25.95 95.23 -35.95
C ARG A 335 25.57 93.81 -36.41
N ARG A 336 25.65 92.78 -35.55
CA ARG A 336 25.15 91.44 -35.85
C ARG A 336 24.20 90.96 -34.76
N GLY A 337 22.91 91.31 -34.91
CA GLY A 337 21.85 90.68 -34.13
C GLY A 337 21.76 89.20 -34.47
N LYS A 338 22.26 88.33 -33.57
CA LYS A 338 21.99 86.88 -33.51
C LYS A 338 22.72 86.23 -32.33
N ILE A 339 22.33 86.53 -31.08
CA ILE A 339 22.45 85.60 -29.93
C ILE A 339 21.28 85.89 -28.98
N GLY A 340 20.07 85.52 -29.41
CA GLY A 340 18.86 85.53 -28.56
C GLY A 340 18.50 84.15 -27.99
N ALA A 341 19.24 83.09 -28.33
CA ALA A 341 18.84 81.71 -28.02
C ALA A 341 19.70 81.00 -26.95
N ALA A 342 20.77 81.63 -26.44
CA ALA A 342 21.64 81.02 -25.41
C ALA A 342 21.57 81.71 -24.03
N LEU A 343 20.75 82.76 -23.90
CA LEU A 343 20.56 83.51 -22.64
C LEU A 343 19.20 83.28 -21.97
N ILE A 344 18.31 82.51 -22.60
CA ILE A 344 17.02 82.11 -22.02
C ILE A 344 17.14 80.78 -21.24
N ASP A 345 18.17 79.97 -21.50
CA ASP A 345 18.33 78.65 -20.83
C ASP A 345 19.16 78.68 -19.53
N ALA A 346 19.91 79.76 -19.29
CA ALA A 346 20.64 79.96 -18.04
C ALA A 346 19.76 80.52 -16.90
N GLY A 347 18.67 81.23 -17.24
CA GLY A 347 17.71 81.76 -16.27
C GLY A 347 16.77 80.70 -15.70
N ALA A 348 16.32 79.75 -16.51
CA ALA A 348 15.42 78.67 -16.08
C ALA A 348 16.09 77.66 -15.15
N SER A 349 17.42 77.51 -15.25
CA SER A 349 18.20 76.59 -14.41
C SER A 349 18.47 77.15 -13.00
N ALA A 350 18.64 78.47 -12.85
CA ALA A 350 18.90 79.09 -11.54
C ALA A 350 17.66 79.12 -10.63
N GLU A 351 16.46 79.26 -11.19
CA GLU A 351 15.21 79.28 -10.42
C GLU A 351 14.74 77.86 -10.04
N ARG A 352 15.01 76.86 -10.89
CA ARG A 352 14.80 75.44 -10.59
C ARG A 352 15.77 74.95 -9.50
N MET A 353 17.01 75.43 -9.49
CA MET A 353 18.02 75.12 -8.45
C MET A 353 17.70 75.78 -7.10
N ARG A 354 17.13 77.00 -7.08
CA ARG A 354 16.68 77.66 -5.84
C ARG A 354 15.46 76.97 -5.22
N ARG A 355 14.53 76.45 -6.02
CA ARG A 355 13.38 75.67 -5.52
C ARG A 355 13.81 74.30 -4.96
N LEU A 356 14.82 73.66 -5.56
CA LEU A 356 15.39 72.40 -5.05
C LEU A 356 16.19 72.61 -3.75
N LYS A 357 16.93 73.72 -3.59
CA LYS A 357 17.59 74.08 -2.32
C LYS A 357 16.60 74.53 -1.23
N ALA A 358 15.47 75.14 -1.56
CA ALA A 358 14.45 75.51 -0.58
C ALA A 358 13.60 74.31 -0.09
N ALA A 359 13.53 73.22 -0.87
CA ALA A 359 12.84 71.99 -0.47
C ALA A 359 13.69 71.07 0.45
N ALA A 360 15.00 71.32 0.55
CA ALA A 360 15.92 70.63 1.44
C ALA A 360 16.34 71.58 2.58
N GLY A 361 15.59 71.57 3.69
CA GLY A 361 15.93 72.32 4.91
C GLY A 361 17.25 71.85 5.57
N PRO A 362 17.72 72.54 6.62
CA PRO A 362 19.12 72.48 7.09
C PRO A 362 19.59 71.13 7.68
N ASP A 363 18.69 70.19 7.95
CA ASP A 363 19.03 68.90 8.59
C ASP A 363 18.86 67.72 7.62
N GLY A 364 19.61 67.76 6.52
CA GLY A 364 19.61 66.75 5.46
C GLY A 364 20.34 65.43 5.79
N GLY A 365 20.31 64.98 7.05
CA GLY A 365 20.88 63.71 7.47
C GLY A 365 19.90 62.53 7.31
N LEU A 366 20.45 61.32 7.17
CA LEU A 366 19.76 60.01 7.06
C LEU A 366 18.55 59.82 8.01
N ALA A 367 18.53 60.49 9.16
CA ALA A 367 17.43 60.45 10.14
C ALA A 367 16.10 61.06 9.63
N GLY A 368 16.14 62.10 8.77
CA GLY A 368 14.93 62.78 8.28
C GLY A 368 14.15 62.01 7.22
N ARG A 369 14.81 61.07 6.51
CA ARG A 369 14.18 60.19 5.52
C ARG A 369 13.51 58.98 6.19
N ALA A 370 14.10 58.46 7.28
CA ALA A 370 13.52 57.40 8.10
C ALA A 370 12.19 57.83 8.77
N ALA A 371 12.08 59.08 9.23
CA ALA A 371 10.87 59.60 9.86
C ALA A 371 9.68 59.75 8.89
N ARG A 372 9.92 60.08 7.61
CA ARG A 372 8.86 60.17 6.58
C ARG A 372 8.38 58.80 6.13
N LEU A 373 9.28 57.81 6.09
CA LEU A 373 8.92 56.42 5.82
C LEU A 373 8.07 55.83 6.97
N ALA A 374 8.43 56.13 8.23
CA ALA A 374 7.65 55.76 9.40
C ALA A 374 6.24 56.41 9.42
N ALA A 375 6.13 57.70 9.07
CA ALA A 375 4.85 58.40 8.97
C ALA A 375 3.97 57.87 7.80
N TYR A 376 4.60 57.50 6.68
CA TYR A 376 3.93 56.91 5.52
C TYR A 376 3.39 55.49 5.83
N LEU A 377 4.16 54.66 6.54
CA LEU A 377 3.75 53.32 6.97
C LEU A 377 2.65 53.37 8.05
N ALA A 378 2.66 54.38 8.93
CA ALA A 378 1.59 54.64 9.89
C ALA A 378 0.27 55.06 9.20
N SER A 379 0.34 55.85 8.11
CA SER A 379 -0.84 56.28 7.35
C SER A 379 -1.53 55.17 6.55
N ARG A 380 -0.90 53.99 6.42
CA ARG A 380 -1.39 52.80 5.71
C ARG A 380 -1.79 51.64 6.65
N GLY A 381 -1.76 51.86 7.97
CA GLY A 381 -2.21 50.88 8.97
C GLY A 381 -1.23 49.73 9.28
N LEU A 382 0.06 49.87 8.93
CA LEU A 382 1.07 48.80 9.03
C LEU A 382 2.00 48.93 10.25
N SER A 383 1.52 49.43 11.39
CA SER A 383 2.36 49.87 12.51
C SER A 383 2.85 48.79 13.50
N ARG A 384 2.70 47.48 13.24
CA ARG A 384 2.91 46.44 14.27
C ARG A 384 4.14 45.53 14.14
N LEU A 385 5.19 45.92 13.41
CA LEU A 385 6.38 45.07 13.24
C LEU A 385 7.70 45.59 13.83
N THR A 386 7.71 46.64 14.66
CA THR A 386 8.95 47.08 15.33
C THR A 386 8.72 47.52 16.78
N ALA A 387 8.75 46.58 17.73
CA ALA A 387 9.18 46.83 19.10
C ALA A 387 9.34 45.52 19.90
N ALA A 388 10.58 45.10 20.16
CA ALA A 388 10.98 44.49 21.45
C ALA A 388 12.49 44.16 21.48
N ALA A 389 13.27 45.05 22.08
CA ALA A 389 14.44 44.69 22.88
C ALA A 389 14.34 45.53 24.17
N PRO A 390 14.30 44.94 25.38
CA PRO A 390 14.12 45.71 26.61
C PRO A 390 15.47 46.08 27.22
N ALA A 391 15.60 47.34 27.64
CA ALA A 391 16.62 47.80 28.56
C ALA A 391 15.95 48.21 29.88
N GLY A 392 16.42 47.62 30.99
CA GLY A 392 16.44 48.21 32.33
C GLY A 392 15.14 48.24 33.13
N ALA A 393 15.04 47.39 34.15
CA ALA A 393 14.25 47.69 35.36
C ALA A 393 14.77 46.89 36.55
N ALA A 394 15.12 47.58 37.64
CA ALA A 394 14.81 47.14 39.01
C ALA A 394 15.17 48.24 40.02
N LYS A 395 14.14 48.91 40.57
CA LYS A 395 14.14 49.47 41.93
C LYS A 395 12.80 49.14 42.58
N ASP A 396 12.90 48.87 43.88
CA ASP A 396 11.88 48.76 44.93
C ASP A 396 11.11 47.44 45.08
N VAL A 397 11.66 46.61 45.96
CA VAL A 397 10.92 45.76 46.91
C VAL A 397 11.53 45.99 48.30
N GLY A 398 10.71 46.05 49.33
CA GLY A 398 11.12 45.75 50.70
C GLY A 398 9.96 45.10 51.46
N PRO A 399 10.17 44.55 52.67
CA PRO A 399 11.40 44.02 53.28
C PRO A 399 11.25 42.54 53.75
N ALA A 400 12.39 41.90 54.02
CA ALA A 400 12.56 40.58 54.69
C ALA A 400 12.15 40.65 56.19
N PRO A 401 12.13 39.56 57.03
CA PRO A 401 13.28 38.68 57.37
C PRO A 401 12.87 37.24 57.89
N PRO A 402 13.67 36.46 58.66
CA PRO A 402 14.99 35.86 58.38
C PRO A 402 15.18 34.37 58.85
N ASP A 403 16.42 33.87 58.64
CA ASP A 403 17.24 32.95 59.49
C ASP A 403 17.13 31.41 59.50
N GLY A 404 18.33 30.80 59.34
CA GLY A 404 18.83 29.55 59.98
C GLY A 404 18.70 28.26 59.15
N LEU A 405 19.63 27.29 59.15
CA LEU A 405 20.89 27.02 59.84
C LEU A 405 21.62 25.89 59.05
N GLU A 406 22.95 25.96 59.05
CA GLU A 406 24.01 24.93 59.21
C GLU A 406 24.16 23.62 58.39
N ARG A 407 25.46 23.29 58.29
CA ARG A 407 26.22 22.20 57.63
C ARG A 407 25.98 20.79 58.24
N GLN A 408 26.18 19.71 57.46
CA GLN A 408 27.37 18.80 57.51
C GLN A 408 27.20 17.47 56.72
N ASP A 409 28.20 17.22 55.87
CA ASP A 409 28.93 16.01 55.46
C ASP A 409 28.29 14.61 55.20
N ASP A 410 28.56 14.17 53.97
CA ASP A 410 29.11 12.88 53.48
C ASP A 410 28.35 11.55 53.62
N GLY A 411 28.14 10.90 52.45
CA GLY A 411 28.19 9.43 52.35
C GLY A 411 27.18 8.75 51.41
N GLU A 412 27.58 8.53 50.17
CA GLU A 412 27.25 7.40 49.26
C GLU A 412 25.79 7.05 48.87
N LEU A 413 25.64 6.85 47.54
CA LEU A 413 24.68 6.01 46.81
C LEU A 413 23.19 6.43 46.78
N GLY A 414 22.82 7.06 45.65
CA GLY A 414 21.49 6.94 45.04
C GLY A 414 20.78 8.26 44.74
N ALA A 415 20.57 8.55 43.45
CA ALA A 415 19.30 9.06 42.93
C ALA A 415 19.36 9.24 41.40
N ALA A 416 18.49 8.52 40.71
CA ALA A 416 17.94 8.97 39.44
C ALA A 416 17.00 10.17 39.69
N ALA A 417 16.78 10.93 38.62
CA ALA A 417 15.67 11.86 38.33
C ALA A 417 16.06 13.34 38.16
N ASP A 418 15.70 13.80 36.96
CA ASP A 418 15.32 15.15 36.54
C ASP A 418 16.30 16.07 35.79
N ALA A 419 15.71 16.60 34.70
CA ALA A 419 16.18 17.56 33.70
C ALA A 419 17.22 17.01 32.70
N VAL A 420 16.90 16.77 31.42
CA VAL A 420 16.30 17.72 30.46
C VAL A 420 15.43 16.96 29.45
N SER A 421 14.12 17.18 29.49
CA SER A 421 13.23 16.92 28.34
C SER A 421 13.35 18.07 27.34
N PRO A 422 13.79 17.87 26.09
CA PRO A 422 13.45 18.81 25.04
C PRO A 422 11.99 18.55 24.66
N ARG A 423 11.14 19.57 24.76
CA ARG A 423 9.78 19.53 24.21
C ARG A 423 9.87 19.40 22.69
N VAL A 424 9.64 18.20 22.16
CA VAL A 424 9.72 17.82 20.73
C VAL A 424 8.47 18.23 19.91
N GLY A 425 7.58 19.07 20.44
CA GLY A 425 6.25 19.27 19.87
C GLY A 425 6.10 20.23 18.68
N GLU A 426 6.91 21.27 18.51
CA GLU A 426 6.44 22.46 17.77
C GLU A 426 7.28 22.93 16.56
N ARG A 427 8.31 22.20 16.11
CA ARG A 427 9.17 22.65 14.99
C ARG A 427 9.22 21.79 13.72
N ARG A 428 8.46 20.68 13.60
CA ARG A 428 8.62 19.73 12.48
C ARG A 428 7.62 19.84 11.31
N ALA A 429 6.65 20.76 11.35
CA ALA A 429 5.68 20.93 10.26
C ALA A 429 6.13 22.00 9.24
N SER A 430 6.99 21.64 8.27
CA SER A 430 7.09 22.45 7.01
C SER A 430 7.82 21.81 5.82
N ARG A 431 8.37 20.58 5.91
CA ARG A 431 9.03 19.93 4.75
C ARG A 431 8.34 18.62 4.40
N ARG A 432 7.52 18.63 3.33
CA ARG A 432 6.94 17.41 2.74
C ARG A 432 8.05 16.64 2.01
N ARG A 433 8.18 15.34 2.28
CA ARG A 433 9.28 14.50 1.76
C ARG A 433 8.84 13.72 0.53
N HIS A 434 9.56 13.87 -0.58
CA HIS A 434 9.26 13.14 -1.82
C HIS A 434 10.07 11.83 -1.98
N ALA A 435 10.82 11.43 -0.95
CA ALA A 435 11.58 10.19 -0.94
C ALA A 435 11.13 9.28 0.22
N VAL A 436 10.94 8.00 -0.11
CA VAL A 436 10.56 6.91 0.82
C VAL A 436 11.45 5.71 0.53
N HIS A 437 12.44 5.47 1.39
CA HIS A 437 13.39 4.37 1.24
C HIS A 437 13.03 3.19 2.13
N GLN A 438 13.61 2.02 1.84
CA GLN A 438 13.40 0.80 2.61
C GLN A 438 14.72 0.29 3.18
N PHE A 439 14.69 -0.26 4.39
CA PHE A 439 15.80 -0.97 5.01
C PHE A 439 15.38 -2.37 5.47
N HIS A 440 16.24 -3.38 5.29
CA HIS A 440 16.07 -4.71 5.85
C HIS A 440 17.42 -5.35 6.23
N ALA A 441 17.43 -6.22 7.23
CA ALA A 441 18.66 -6.87 7.74
C ALA A 441 19.37 -7.75 6.68
N GLY A 442 18.61 -8.36 5.77
CA GLY A 442 19.15 -9.30 4.80
C GLY A 442 18.40 -9.34 3.48
N SER A 443 18.88 -10.13 2.54
CA SER A 443 18.17 -10.40 1.28
C SER A 443 18.53 -11.79 0.78
N ALA A 444 17.59 -12.44 0.09
CA ALA A 444 17.82 -13.69 -0.61
C ALA A 444 16.95 -13.78 -1.88
N VAL A 445 17.50 -14.40 -2.92
CA VAL A 445 16.73 -14.70 -4.14
C VAL A 445 15.56 -15.62 -3.81
N GLY A 446 14.35 -15.21 -4.22
CA GLY A 446 13.12 -16.00 -4.08
C GLY A 446 12.49 -15.95 -2.70
N ASP A 447 13.04 -15.19 -1.74
CA ASP A 447 12.39 -15.03 -0.44
C ASP A 447 11.24 -14.00 -0.49
N ALA A 448 10.24 -14.21 0.37
CA ALA A 448 9.01 -13.44 0.40
C ALA A 448 9.21 -11.96 0.77
N VAL A 449 10.13 -11.65 1.69
CA VAL A 449 10.38 -10.28 2.16
C VAL A 449 11.11 -9.49 1.08
N THR A 450 12.12 -10.08 0.44
CA THR A 450 12.87 -9.49 -0.66
C THR A 450 11.96 -9.20 -1.85
N ASN A 451 11.08 -10.14 -2.23
CA ASN A 451 10.09 -9.91 -3.28
C ASN A 451 9.11 -8.78 -2.91
N ALA A 452 8.64 -8.75 -1.67
CA ALA A 452 7.77 -7.68 -1.17
C ALA A 452 8.46 -6.30 -1.15
N MET A 453 9.77 -6.23 -0.88
CA MET A 453 10.55 -5.00 -0.99
C MET A 453 10.54 -4.43 -2.42
N PHE A 454 10.72 -5.29 -3.42
CA PHE A 454 10.69 -4.87 -4.83
C PHE A 454 9.31 -4.41 -5.29
N ILE A 455 8.26 -5.08 -4.82
CA ILE A 455 6.88 -4.70 -5.14
C ILE A 455 6.52 -3.38 -4.48
N MET A 456 6.88 -3.22 -3.21
CA MET A 456 6.74 -1.94 -2.50
C MET A 456 7.50 -0.82 -3.20
N GLN A 457 8.74 -1.06 -3.66
CA GLN A 457 9.51 -0.06 -4.41
C GLN A 457 8.78 0.38 -5.68
N ARG A 458 8.24 -0.57 -6.46
CA ARG A 458 7.43 -0.27 -7.66
C ARG A 458 6.19 0.55 -7.30
N LEU A 459 5.49 0.17 -6.22
CA LEU A 459 4.29 0.88 -5.74
C LEU A 459 4.61 2.31 -5.28
N LEU A 460 5.66 2.51 -4.47
CA LEU A 460 6.09 3.83 -4.02
C LEU A 460 6.46 4.74 -5.20
N ARG A 461 7.16 4.19 -6.21
CA ARG A 461 7.48 4.92 -7.45
C ARG A 461 6.21 5.26 -8.26
N ARG A 462 5.23 4.35 -8.35
CA ARG A 462 3.90 4.61 -8.96
C ARG A 462 3.13 5.72 -8.23
N LEU A 463 3.30 5.84 -6.92
CA LEU A 463 2.72 6.90 -6.09
C LEU A 463 3.47 8.24 -6.18
N GLY A 464 4.57 8.30 -6.93
CA GLY A 464 5.35 9.52 -7.15
C GLY A 464 6.48 9.75 -6.14
N TYR A 465 6.83 8.76 -5.33
CA TYR A 465 7.98 8.83 -4.43
C TYR A 465 9.26 8.30 -5.08
N ARG A 466 10.40 8.90 -4.75
CA ARG A 466 11.70 8.24 -4.94
C ARG A 466 11.86 7.13 -3.92
N SER A 467 12.30 5.95 -4.34
CA SER A 467 12.44 4.80 -3.43
C SER A 467 13.61 3.90 -3.83
N GLU A 468 14.45 3.61 -2.84
CA GLU A 468 15.62 2.71 -2.91
C GLU A 468 15.56 1.73 -1.74
N ILE A 469 16.22 0.59 -1.90
CA ILE A 469 16.23 -0.50 -0.91
C ILE A 469 17.66 -0.68 -0.43
N PHE A 470 17.83 -0.59 0.89
CA PHE A 470 19.11 -0.74 1.58
C PHE A 470 19.08 -2.00 2.42
N VAL A 471 20.18 -2.74 2.44
CA VAL A 471 20.33 -3.95 3.24
C VAL A 471 21.65 -3.97 3.99
N GLU A 472 21.65 -4.60 5.17
CA GLU A 472 22.89 -4.87 5.91
C GLU A 472 23.64 -6.07 5.29
N HIS A 473 22.92 -7.16 5.01
CA HIS A 473 23.46 -8.32 4.31
C HIS A 473 22.85 -8.49 2.91
N ARG A 474 23.67 -8.25 1.89
CA ARG A 474 23.25 -8.30 0.48
C ARG A 474 23.57 -9.65 -0.16
N ASP A 475 22.57 -10.29 -0.77
CA ASP A 475 22.81 -11.44 -1.67
C ASP A 475 23.58 -10.93 -2.91
N PRO A 476 24.76 -11.48 -3.24
CA PRO A 476 25.56 -11.03 -4.39
C PRO A 476 24.79 -11.08 -5.72
N ARG A 477 23.82 -11.98 -5.87
CA ARG A 477 22.99 -12.12 -7.08
C ARG A 477 21.96 -11.00 -7.22
N LEU A 478 21.74 -10.23 -6.16
CA LEU A 478 20.83 -9.08 -6.11
C LEU A 478 21.60 -7.76 -5.98
N ALA A 479 22.92 -7.78 -6.18
CA ALA A 479 23.78 -6.61 -5.99
C ALA A 479 23.44 -5.43 -6.90
N ASP A 480 22.90 -5.69 -8.10
CA ASP A 480 22.40 -4.67 -9.02
C ASP A 480 21.08 -4.05 -8.53
N ARG A 481 20.37 -4.71 -7.61
CA ARG A 481 19.03 -4.32 -7.15
C ARG A 481 18.98 -3.74 -5.75
N LEU A 482 20.01 -3.92 -4.94
CA LEU A 482 20.04 -3.57 -3.52
C LEU A 482 21.29 -2.75 -3.19
N LEU A 483 21.12 -1.68 -2.42
CA LEU A 483 22.19 -0.85 -1.88
C LEU A 483 22.62 -1.36 -0.51
N GLU A 484 23.85 -1.08 -0.10
CA GLU A 484 24.34 -1.45 1.23
C GLU A 484 23.99 -0.37 2.23
N ILE A 485 23.97 -0.73 3.51
CA ILE A 485 23.66 0.21 4.60
C ILE A 485 24.55 1.47 4.59
N GLY A 486 25.80 1.35 4.15
CA GLY A 486 26.73 2.47 4.04
C GLY A 486 26.33 3.53 2.99
N ASP A 487 25.48 3.16 2.03
CA ASP A 487 24.96 4.08 1.01
C ASP A 487 23.71 4.84 1.49
N LEU A 488 23.20 4.53 2.69
CA LEU A 488 21.98 5.13 3.22
C LEU A 488 22.21 6.62 3.54
N PRO A 489 21.43 7.56 2.97
CA PRO A 489 21.67 8.99 3.17
C PRO A 489 21.48 9.40 4.63
N TYR A 490 22.41 10.19 5.17
CA TYR A 490 22.22 10.81 6.49
C TYR A 490 21.44 12.11 6.33
N GLY A 491 20.18 12.14 6.80
CA GLY A 491 19.31 13.31 6.65
C GLY A 491 17.91 13.08 7.18
N ASP A 492 17.07 14.10 7.09
CA ASP A 492 15.65 14.05 7.45
C ASP A 492 14.72 14.43 6.28
N ASP A 493 15.22 14.37 5.03
CA ASP A 493 14.51 14.73 3.79
C ASP A 493 13.74 13.56 3.15
N TYR A 494 13.79 12.37 3.77
CA TYR A 494 13.11 11.16 3.34
C TYR A 494 12.46 10.41 4.52
N VAL A 495 11.53 9.49 4.23
CA VAL A 495 10.97 8.53 5.21
C VAL A 495 11.64 7.18 5.02
N LEU A 496 12.00 6.49 6.11
CA LEU A 496 12.59 5.15 6.07
C LEU A 496 11.59 4.08 6.53
N ILE A 497 11.27 3.15 5.66
CA ILE A 497 10.53 1.93 6.00
C ILE A 497 11.54 0.90 6.52
N VAL A 498 11.49 0.61 7.81
CA VAL A 498 12.29 -0.43 8.46
C VAL A 498 11.48 -1.72 8.44
N ARG A 499 11.92 -2.69 7.65
CA ARG A 499 11.35 -4.03 7.60
C ARG A 499 12.02 -4.91 8.63
N HIS A 500 11.21 -5.58 9.46
CA HIS A 500 11.72 -6.34 10.59
C HIS A 500 11.21 -7.78 10.57
N SER A 501 12.10 -8.71 10.22
CA SER A 501 11.85 -10.17 10.17
C SER A 501 12.83 -10.99 11.03
N THR A 502 13.90 -10.36 11.52
CA THR A 502 14.91 -10.93 12.42
C THR A 502 15.67 -9.78 13.09
N GLY A 503 16.38 -10.07 14.17
CA GLY A 503 17.33 -9.10 14.76
C GLY A 503 18.51 -8.84 13.84
N TYR A 504 19.12 -7.67 14.01
CA TYR A 504 20.26 -7.22 13.20
C TYR A 504 21.19 -6.27 13.97
N ASP A 505 22.45 -6.22 13.58
CA ASP A 505 23.51 -5.54 14.34
C ASP A 505 23.50 -4.02 14.11
N ALA A 506 23.14 -3.57 12.91
CA ALA A 506 23.05 -2.15 12.58
C ALA A 506 21.86 -1.41 13.24
N PHE A 507 21.14 -2.03 14.18
CA PHE A 507 19.99 -1.44 14.84
C PHE A 507 20.27 -0.06 15.47
N PRO A 508 21.36 0.16 16.24
CA PRO A 508 21.65 1.49 16.78
C PRO A 508 21.89 2.54 15.68
N ALA A 509 22.56 2.15 14.59
CA ALA A 509 22.85 3.03 13.47
C ALA A 509 21.54 3.46 12.76
N ILE A 510 20.68 2.50 12.40
CA ILE A 510 19.40 2.80 11.76
C ILE A 510 18.49 3.63 12.68
N MET A 511 18.40 3.27 13.96
CA MET A 511 17.53 3.97 14.91
C MET A 511 18.00 5.41 15.20
N SER A 512 19.30 5.67 15.13
CA SER A 512 19.87 7.01 15.35
C SER A 512 19.74 7.98 14.16
N LEU A 513 19.29 7.52 12.99
CA LEU A 513 19.11 8.38 11.82
C LEU A 513 18.08 9.50 12.09
N PRO A 514 18.29 10.73 11.59
CA PRO A 514 17.31 11.80 11.76
C PRO A 514 15.97 11.56 11.04
N ALA A 515 15.99 10.77 9.97
CA ALA A 515 14.82 10.44 9.15
C ALA A 515 13.70 9.80 9.99
N PRO A 516 12.43 10.19 9.77
CA PRO A 516 11.27 9.50 10.34
C PRO A 516 11.19 8.06 9.82
N LYS A 517 10.73 7.15 10.68
CA LYS A 517 10.77 5.71 10.45
C LYS A 517 9.39 5.11 10.52
N ILE A 518 9.11 4.13 9.66
CA ILE A 518 7.90 3.29 9.72
C ILE A 518 8.36 1.86 9.91
N LEU A 519 7.77 1.15 10.86
CA LEU A 519 7.99 -0.28 11.02
C LEU A 519 7.05 -1.08 10.10
N ILE A 520 7.59 -2.02 9.32
CA ILE A 520 6.81 -3.11 8.72
C ILE A 520 7.30 -4.42 9.34
N TYR A 521 6.43 -5.06 10.11
CA TYR A 521 6.73 -6.28 10.85
C TYR A 521 6.31 -7.55 10.10
N HIS A 522 7.29 -8.42 9.85
CA HIS A 522 7.16 -9.65 9.06
C HIS A 522 6.98 -10.92 9.89
N ASN A 523 6.68 -10.74 11.19
CA ASN A 523 6.82 -11.77 12.22
C ASN A 523 8.27 -12.22 12.43
N ILE A 524 8.59 -12.69 13.64
CA ILE A 524 9.89 -13.26 13.98
C ILE A 524 9.63 -14.62 14.62
N THR A 525 10.15 -15.66 13.99
CA THR A 525 10.05 -17.04 14.50
C THR A 525 10.49 -17.09 15.96
N PRO A 526 9.61 -17.53 16.88
CA PRO A 526 9.96 -17.64 18.28
C PRO A 526 11.20 -18.53 18.50
N PRO A 527 12.14 -18.14 19.39
CA PRO A 527 13.40 -18.87 19.60
C PRO A 527 13.22 -20.36 19.94
N GLU A 528 12.13 -20.74 20.61
CA GLU A 528 11.76 -22.12 20.93
C GLU A 528 11.53 -23.00 19.69
N PHE A 529 11.26 -22.42 18.52
CA PHE A 529 11.18 -23.16 17.26
C PHE A 529 12.52 -23.26 16.52
N LEU A 530 13.59 -22.74 17.11
CA LEU A 530 14.93 -22.64 16.53
C LEU A 530 16.01 -23.29 17.42
N GLU A 531 15.63 -24.24 18.28
CA GLU A 531 16.55 -24.94 19.20
C GLU A 531 17.72 -25.59 18.46
N ASP A 532 17.47 -26.14 17.27
CA ASP A 532 18.49 -26.76 16.39
C ASP A 532 19.41 -25.73 15.68
N ALA A 533 19.14 -24.43 15.85
CA ALA A 533 19.90 -23.34 15.23
C ALA A 533 20.17 -22.19 16.23
N PRO A 534 21.08 -22.37 17.20
CA PRO A 534 21.31 -21.41 18.30
C PRO A 534 21.61 -19.98 17.86
N ALA A 535 22.35 -19.81 16.75
CA ALA A 535 22.63 -18.49 16.18
C ALA A 535 21.35 -17.80 15.68
N LEU A 536 20.48 -18.53 14.98
CA LEU A 536 19.19 -17.99 14.51
C LEU A 536 18.26 -17.71 15.68
N ALA A 537 18.23 -18.57 16.70
CA ALA A 537 17.47 -18.35 17.93
C ALA A 537 17.92 -17.06 18.66
N ALA A 538 19.24 -16.81 18.72
CA ALA A 538 19.79 -15.60 19.33
C ALA A 538 19.37 -14.32 18.57
N TYR A 539 19.43 -14.33 17.24
CA TYR A 539 18.97 -13.20 16.41
C TYR A 539 17.45 -13.03 16.43
N ALA A 540 16.68 -14.11 16.53
CA ALA A 540 15.24 -14.03 16.74
C ALA A 540 14.90 -13.37 18.08
N ALA A 541 15.56 -13.78 19.16
CA ALA A 541 15.40 -13.17 20.48
C ALA A 541 15.83 -11.69 20.48
N LEU A 542 16.94 -11.36 19.80
CA LEU A 542 17.38 -9.98 19.60
C LEU A 542 16.32 -9.16 18.85
N GLY A 543 15.81 -9.70 17.75
CA GLY A 543 14.80 -9.03 16.93
C GLY A 543 13.53 -8.72 17.70
N ARG A 544 13.05 -9.64 18.55
CA ARG A 544 11.88 -9.41 19.41
C ARG A 544 12.14 -8.29 20.44
N ARG A 545 13.35 -8.23 21.03
CA ARG A 545 13.75 -7.11 21.91
C ARG A 545 13.79 -5.78 21.14
N GLN A 546 14.30 -5.79 19.92
CA GLN A 546 14.38 -4.60 19.06
C GLN A 546 12.99 -4.05 18.70
N VAL A 547 11.99 -4.90 18.45
CA VAL A 547 10.60 -4.44 18.23
C VAL A 547 10.08 -3.59 19.41
N ALA A 548 10.33 -4.03 20.64
CA ALA A 548 9.93 -3.28 21.84
C ALA A 548 10.67 -1.93 21.93
N GLN A 549 11.96 -1.90 21.57
CA GLN A 549 12.76 -0.67 21.55
C GLN A 549 12.31 0.33 20.47
N MET A 550 11.72 -0.15 19.36
CA MET A 550 11.24 0.71 18.28
C MET A 550 9.99 1.53 18.67
N ARG A 551 9.29 1.20 19.76
CA ARG A 551 7.99 1.80 20.16
C ARG A 551 7.99 3.33 20.14
N SER A 552 9.04 3.97 20.63
CA SER A 552 9.16 5.44 20.71
C SER A 552 9.92 6.05 19.54
N LEU A 553 10.40 5.23 18.60
CA LEU A 553 11.33 5.62 17.54
C LEU A 553 10.71 5.60 16.15
N VAL A 554 9.56 4.93 15.99
CA VAL A 554 8.82 4.85 14.73
C VAL A 554 7.57 5.71 14.78
N SER A 555 7.24 6.32 13.64
CA SER A 555 6.06 7.18 13.46
C SER A 555 4.79 6.39 13.16
N ALA A 556 4.92 5.17 12.65
CA ALA A 556 3.83 4.24 12.39
C ALA A 556 4.34 2.80 12.36
N ALA A 557 3.46 1.85 12.64
CA ALA A 557 3.75 0.42 12.58
C ALA A 557 2.69 -0.33 11.76
N LEU A 558 3.14 -1.09 10.78
CA LEU A 558 2.34 -1.97 9.94
C LEU A 558 2.82 -3.42 10.10
N ALA A 559 1.94 -4.37 9.83
CA ALA A 559 2.27 -5.79 9.93
C ALA A 559 1.62 -6.61 8.81
N ASP A 560 2.27 -7.68 8.35
CA ASP A 560 1.79 -8.48 7.20
C ASP A 560 0.43 -9.17 7.41
N SER A 561 -0.08 -9.24 8.63
CA SER A 561 -1.35 -9.89 8.95
C SER A 561 -1.92 -9.31 10.24
N GLU A 562 -3.22 -9.54 10.48
CA GLU A 562 -3.84 -9.12 11.74
C GLU A 562 -3.25 -9.88 12.93
N TYR A 563 -2.81 -11.14 12.75
CA TYR A 563 -2.02 -11.87 13.76
C TYR A 563 -0.77 -11.09 14.17
N ASN A 564 0.01 -10.62 13.19
CA ASN A 564 1.23 -9.85 13.44
C ASN A 564 0.91 -8.47 14.05
N ALA A 565 -0.18 -7.83 13.62
CA ALA A 565 -0.61 -6.54 14.18
C ALA A 565 -1.01 -6.68 15.66
N LEU A 566 -1.74 -7.74 16.03
CA LEU A 566 -2.05 -8.05 17.42
C LEU A 566 -0.80 -8.33 18.26
N GLU A 567 0.19 -9.02 17.69
CA GLU A 567 1.48 -9.23 18.33
C GLU A 567 2.21 -7.89 18.60
N LEU A 568 2.26 -6.99 17.60
CA LEU A 568 2.83 -5.65 17.77
C LEU A 568 2.10 -4.83 18.84
N ARG A 569 0.76 -4.86 18.88
CA ARG A 569 -0.04 -4.17 19.90
C ARG A 569 0.28 -4.68 21.30
N ARG A 570 0.43 -6.01 21.48
CA ARG A 570 0.87 -6.61 22.74
C ARG A 570 2.29 -6.19 23.14
N MET A 571 3.14 -5.85 22.17
CA MET A 571 4.49 -5.31 22.38
C MET A 571 4.53 -3.78 22.55
N GLY A 572 3.36 -3.11 22.62
CA GLY A 572 3.25 -1.68 22.93
C GLY A 572 3.09 -0.75 21.72
N HIS A 573 2.96 -1.29 20.51
CA HIS A 573 2.61 -0.51 19.30
C HIS A 573 1.09 -0.47 19.13
N GLU A 574 0.40 0.33 19.95
CA GLU A 574 -1.07 0.32 20.08
C GLU A 574 -1.80 0.61 18.76
N GLU A 575 -1.25 1.47 17.91
CA GLU A 575 -1.82 1.81 16.59
C GLU A 575 -1.38 0.87 15.45
N ALA A 576 -0.73 -0.25 15.75
CA ALA A 576 -0.28 -1.17 14.71
C ALA A 576 -1.46 -1.71 13.88
N ALA A 577 -1.33 -1.72 12.56
CA ALA A 577 -2.37 -2.14 11.64
C ALA A 577 -1.91 -3.22 10.65
N ALA A 578 -2.83 -4.10 10.25
CA ALA A 578 -2.57 -5.09 9.22
C ALA A 578 -2.47 -4.44 7.83
N CYS A 579 -1.38 -4.73 7.13
CA CYS A 579 -1.12 -4.45 5.73
C CYS A 579 -0.50 -5.72 5.13
N PRO A 580 -1.29 -6.56 4.43
CA PRO A 580 -0.83 -7.82 3.86
C PRO A 580 0.51 -7.72 3.15
N LEU A 581 1.31 -8.79 3.24
CA LEU A 581 2.56 -8.87 2.51
C LEU A 581 2.28 -8.66 1.01
N LEU A 582 2.94 -7.68 0.41
CA LEU A 582 2.70 -7.33 -0.99
C LEU A 582 3.34 -8.37 -1.92
N PHE A 583 2.54 -9.01 -2.77
CA PHE A 583 2.98 -9.85 -3.87
C PHE A 583 2.21 -9.49 -5.16
N ASP A 584 2.77 -9.86 -6.33
CA ASP A 584 2.24 -9.48 -7.64
C ASP A 584 1.13 -10.47 -8.05
N LEU A 585 -0.09 -10.22 -7.56
CA LEU A 585 -1.24 -11.10 -7.77
C LEU A 585 -1.57 -11.27 -9.25
N ASP A 586 -1.47 -10.20 -10.05
CA ASP A 586 -1.75 -10.24 -11.49
C ASP A 586 -0.75 -11.12 -12.24
N ALA A 587 0.55 -10.98 -11.94
CA ALA A 587 1.57 -11.85 -12.53
C ALA A 587 1.36 -13.31 -12.12
N LEU A 588 1.02 -13.56 -10.84
CA LEU A 588 0.74 -14.90 -10.33
C LEU A 588 -0.49 -15.53 -11.01
N LEU A 589 -1.59 -14.80 -11.13
CA LEU A 589 -2.80 -15.26 -11.81
C LEU A 589 -2.56 -15.49 -13.31
N SER A 590 -1.81 -14.59 -13.95
CA SER A 590 -1.44 -14.72 -15.36
C SER A 590 -0.63 -16.00 -15.59
N ARG A 591 0.35 -16.26 -14.72
CA ARG A 591 1.14 -17.49 -14.74
C ARG A 591 0.26 -18.72 -14.54
N ALA A 592 -0.57 -18.73 -13.50
CA ALA A 592 -1.47 -19.85 -13.19
C ALA A 592 -2.47 -20.17 -14.32
N ARG A 593 -2.95 -19.15 -15.05
CA ARG A 593 -3.93 -19.29 -16.14
C ARG A 593 -3.36 -19.79 -17.47
N ARG A 594 -2.03 -19.85 -17.66
CA ARG A 594 -1.43 -20.34 -18.91
C ARG A 594 -1.93 -21.75 -19.21
N THR A 595 -2.55 -21.96 -20.37
CA THR A 595 -3.12 -23.26 -20.75
C THR A 595 -2.00 -24.25 -21.02
N VAL A 596 -1.91 -25.29 -20.19
CA VAL A 596 -1.11 -26.48 -20.47
C VAL A 596 -2.03 -27.66 -20.25
N THR A 597 -2.17 -28.53 -21.25
CA THR A 597 -2.84 -29.81 -21.10
C THR A 597 -2.16 -30.60 -20.00
N ARG A 598 -2.84 -30.76 -18.86
CA ARG A 598 -2.42 -31.67 -17.80
C ARG A 598 -2.35 -33.06 -18.43
N ALA A 599 -1.14 -33.62 -18.52
CA ALA A 599 -1.00 -35.05 -18.81
C ALA A 599 -1.84 -35.80 -17.75
N GLU A 600 -2.65 -36.77 -18.17
CA GLU A 600 -3.42 -37.59 -17.25
C GLU A 600 -2.46 -38.32 -16.30
N THR A 601 -2.17 -37.73 -15.14
CA THR A 601 -1.33 -38.34 -14.12
C THR A 601 -2.19 -39.32 -13.33
N SER A 602 -1.75 -40.58 -13.24
CA SER A 602 -2.46 -41.66 -12.54
C SER A 602 -2.40 -41.60 -11.01
N ALA A 603 -1.59 -40.69 -10.42
CA ALA A 603 -1.37 -40.58 -8.98
C ALA A 603 -1.81 -39.22 -8.42
N PHE A 604 -2.46 -39.24 -7.24
CA PHE A 604 -2.89 -38.04 -6.51
C PHE A 604 -1.67 -37.30 -5.92
N THR A 605 -1.48 -36.03 -6.26
CA THR A 605 -0.31 -35.25 -5.86
C THR A 605 -0.64 -34.33 -4.69
N LEU A 606 0.00 -34.58 -3.55
CA LEU A 606 -0.04 -33.70 -2.39
C LEU A 606 1.21 -32.80 -2.38
N LEU A 607 1.03 -31.50 -2.28
CA LEU A 607 2.11 -30.51 -2.33
C LEU A 607 2.27 -29.76 -0.99
N PHE A 608 3.52 -29.53 -0.60
CA PHE A 608 3.91 -28.51 0.37
C PHE A 608 5.08 -27.70 -0.22
N VAL A 609 5.04 -26.39 -0.03
CA VAL A 609 6.12 -25.48 -0.47
C VAL A 609 6.57 -24.64 0.73
N GLY A 610 7.86 -24.68 1.04
CA GLY A 610 8.47 -23.91 2.13
C GLY A 610 9.78 -24.53 2.62
N ARG A 611 10.55 -23.78 3.42
CA ARG A 611 11.81 -24.28 4.02
C ARG A 611 11.58 -25.61 4.76
N ILE A 612 12.49 -26.56 4.61
CA ILE A 612 12.44 -27.85 5.31
C ILE A 612 12.97 -27.67 6.74
N VAL A 613 12.07 -27.44 7.69
CA VAL A 613 12.33 -27.15 9.12
C VAL A 613 11.18 -27.65 10.00
N ALA A 614 11.47 -28.05 11.24
CA ALA A 614 10.50 -28.66 12.16
C ALA A 614 9.22 -27.83 12.35
N SER A 615 9.33 -26.51 12.45
CA SER A 615 8.19 -25.59 12.62
C SER A 615 7.19 -25.58 11.45
N LYS A 616 7.52 -26.22 10.32
CA LYS A 616 6.63 -26.37 9.16
C LYS A 616 5.89 -27.71 9.11
N GLY A 617 6.20 -28.64 10.01
CA GLY A 617 5.41 -29.87 10.21
C GLY A 617 5.45 -30.88 9.06
N GLN A 618 6.47 -30.85 8.19
CA GLN A 618 6.58 -31.81 7.08
C GLN A 618 6.72 -33.27 7.54
N ALA A 619 7.38 -33.53 8.66
CA ALA A 619 7.49 -34.88 9.19
C ALA A 619 6.11 -35.45 9.59
N ASP A 620 5.27 -34.63 10.24
CA ASP A 620 3.89 -34.99 10.57
C ASP A 620 3.03 -35.14 9.29
N LEU A 621 3.35 -34.39 8.23
CA LEU A 621 2.69 -34.50 6.94
C LEU A 621 2.98 -35.85 6.25
N VAL A 622 4.18 -36.42 6.45
CA VAL A 622 4.50 -37.78 5.97
C VAL A 622 3.59 -38.81 6.65
N ASP A 623 3.40 -38.72 7.97
CA ASP A 623 2.52 -39.63 8.71
C ASP A 623 1.06 -39.51 8.25
N ALA A 624 0.57 -38.28 8.06
CA ALA A 624 -0.75 -38.00 7.50
C ALA A 624 -0.92 -38.53 6.08
N PHE A 625 0.10 -38.37 5.23
CA PHE A 625 0.07 -38.85 3.86
C PHE A 625 0.05 -40.40 3.80
N ALA A 626 0.80 -41.07 4.66
CA ALA A 626 0.71 -42.53 4.81
C ALA A 626 -0.70 -42.98 5.20
N GLN A 627 -1.35 -42.28 6.13
CA GLN A 627 -2.74 -42.57 6.52
C GLN A 627 -3.72 -42.31 5.38
N PHE A 628 -3.53 -41.22 4.63
CA PHE A 628 -4.33 -40.93 3.44
C PHE A 628 -4.22 -42.03 2.39
N LEU A 629 -3.02 -42.52 2.07
CA LEU A 629 -2.84 -43.61 1.10
C LEU A 629 -3.57 -44.88 1.53
N ARG A 630 -3.55 -45.22 2.83
CA ARG A 630 -4.29 -46.36 3.39
C ARG A 630 -5.81 -46.22 3.21
N LEU A 631 -6.35 -45.02 3.41
CA LEU A 631 -7.80 -44.76 3.29
C LEU A 631 -8.26 -44.58 1.83
N TRP A 632 -7.42 -43.99 0.98
CA TRP A 632 -7.75 -43.65 -0.41
C TRP A 632 -7.66 -44.85 -1.36
N GLY A 633 -6.70 -45.76 -1.13
CA GLY A 633 -6.57 -47.00 -1.89
C GLY A 633 -6.14 -46.84 -3.35
N LYS A 634 -5.64 -45.66 -3.77
CA LYS A 634 -5.08 -45.39 -5.10
C LYS A 634 -3.68 -44.77 -5.01
N PRO A 635 -2.87 -44.80 -6.09
CA PRO A 635 -1.53 -44.22 -6.08
C PRO A 635 -1.54 -42.73 -5.71
N GLY A 636 -0.56 -42.31 -4.91
CA GLY A 636 -0.34 -40.92 -4.57
C GLY A 636 1.14 -40.59 -4.46
N ARG A 637 1.45 -39.29 -4.44
CA ARG A 637 2.80 -38.78 -4.15
C ARG A 637 2.72 -37.54 -3.26
N LEU A 638 3.66 -37.40 -2.33
CA LEU A 638 3.88 -36.22 -1.52
C LEU A 638 5.14 -35.51 -2.02
N VAL A 639 4.99 -34.26 -2.43
CA VAL A 639 6.09 -33.42 -2.90
C VAL A 639 6.35 -32.30 -1.89
N LEU A 640 7.55 -32.29 -1.33
CA LEU A 640 8.04 -31.32 -0.36
C LEU A 640 9.07 -30.42 -1.04
N VAL A 641 8.62 -29.25 -1.48
CA VAL A 641 9.45 -28.28 -2.19
C VAL A 641 10.05 -27.27 -1.23
N GLY A 642 11.39 -27.18 -1.19
CA GLY A 642 12.05 -26.15 -0.41
C GLY A 642 13.51 -26.43 -0.06
N ARG A 643 14.25 -25.36 0.22
CA ARG A 643 15.66 -25.45 0.60
C ARG A 643 15.82 -26.16 1.94
N ILE A 644 16.80 -27.08 1.98
CA ILE A 644 17.31 -27.73 3.19
C ILE A 644 18.61 -27.02 3.56
N LEU A 645 18.67 -26.40 4.74
CA LEU A 645 19.90 -25.80 5.24
C LEU A 645 20.72 -26.87 5.98
N PRO A 646 22.07 -26.73 6.04
CA PRO A 646 22.91 -27.68 6.78
C PRO A 646 22.48 -27.90 8.23
N SER A 647 22.00 -26.83 8.90
CA SER A 647 21.49 -26.90 10.28
C SER A 647 20.24 -27.77 10.44
N ASN A 648 19.53 -28.08 9.35
CA ASN A 648 18.28 -28.85 9.36
C ASN A 648 18.44 -30.24 8.71
N ALA A 649 19.68 -30.69 8.48
CA ALA A 649 19.94 -32.00 7.88
C ALA A 649 19.36 -33.16 8.71
N ALA A 650 19.42 -33.06 10.05
CA ALA A 650 18.83 -34.06 10.94
C ALA A 650 17.31 -34.17 10.79
N TYR A 651 16.63 -33.04 10.59
CA TYR A 651 15.19 -33.01 10.36
C TYR A 651 14.80 -33.57 8.99
N ALA A 652 15.59 -33.27 7.94
CA ALA A 652 15.40 -33.90 6.63
C ALA A 652 15.56 -35.42 6.70
N ALA A 653 16.55 -35.92 7.46
CA ALA A 653 16.71 -37.34 7.72
C ALA A 653 15.53 -37.94 8.52
N ASP A 654 14.89 -37.20 9.42
CA ASP A 654 13.68 -37.67 10.11
C ASP A 654 12.50 -37.85 9.14
N ILE A 655 12.32 -36.94 8.17
CA ILE A 655 11.31 -37.06 7.12
C ILE A 655 11.51 -38.35 6.32
N GLU A 656 12.73 -38.60 5.85
CA GLU A 656 13.09 -39.82 5.12
C GLU A 656 12.87 -41.08 5.97
N ARG A 657 13.29 -41.05 7.24
CA ARG A 657 13.10 -42.14 8.19
C ARG A 657 11.61 -42.46 8.41
N ARG A 658 10.75 -41.45 8.56
CA ARG A 658 9.30 -41.66 8.68
C ARG A 658 8.70 -42.24 7.40
N ALA A 659 9.15 -41.78 6.23
CA ALA A 659 8.69 -42.34 4.96
C ALA A 659 9.03 -43.84 4.86
N GLN A 660 10.25 -44.23 5.25
CA GLN A 660 10.68 -45.64 5.31
C GLN A 660 9.88 -46.45 6.32
N LEU A 661 9.59 -45.91 7.51
CA LEU A 661 8.78 -46.60 8.52
C LEU A 661 7.37 -46.95 8.05
N HIS A 662 6.79 -46.11 7.19
CA HIS A 662 5.47 -46.35 6.60
C HIS A 662 5.55 -47.10 5.26
N GLY A 663 6.74 -47.38 4.73
CA GLY A 663 6.94 -48.04 3.43
C GLY A 663 6.48 -47.20 2.23
N ILE A 664 6.66 -45.88 2.30
CA ILE A 664 6.23 -44.91 1.28
C ILE A 664 7.38 -44.03 0.76
N GLU A 665 8.63 -44.46 0.93
CA GLU A 665 9.84 -43.74 0.52
C GLU A 665 9.83 -43.34 -0.97
N ASP A 666 9.35 -44.22 -1.85
CA ASP A 666 9.25 -43.96 -3.30
C ASP A 666 8.12 -42.95 -3.65
N GLN A 667 7.26 -42.62 -2.69
CA GLN A 667 6.14 -41.70 -2.86
C GLN A 667 6.39 -40.32 -2.22
N VAL A 668 7.48 -40.14 -1.45
CA VAL A 668 7.83 -38.87 -0.80
C VAL A 668 9.04 -38.24 -1.50
N VAL A 669 8.84 -37.06 -2.09
CA VAL A 669 9.86 -36.35 -2.88
C VAL A 669 10.31 -35.09 -2.16
N LEU A 670 11.58 -35.05 -1.75
CA LEU A 670 12.26 -33.84 -1.25
C LEU A 670 13.03 -33.19 -2.41
N THR A 671 12.52 -32.08 -2.97
CA THR A 671 13.11 -31.51 -4.20
C THR A 671 14.34 -30.63 -3.94
N GLY A 672 14.50 -30.14 -2.71
CA GLY A 672 15.42 -29.04 -2.44
C GLY A 672 14.91 -27.71 -3.01
N ALA A 673 15.84 -26.77 -3.26
CA ALA A 673 15.51 -25.51 -3.91
C ALA A 673 15.31 -25.73 -5.42
N VAL A 674 14.20 -25.22 -5.95
CA VAL A 674 13.82 -25.36 -7.37
C VAL A 674 13.75 -24.00 -8.05
N SER A 675 13.78 -23.99 -9.37
CA SER A 675 13.52 -22.80 -10.20
C SER A 675 12.04 -22.38 -10.15
N ASP A 676 11.74 -21.14 -10.58
CA ASP A 676 10.36 -20.66 -10.65
C ASP A 676 9.50 -21.48 -11.63
N ASP A 677 10.10 -22.00 -12.71
CA ASP A 677 9.43 -22.85 -13.71
C ASP A 677 9.10 -24.24 -13.14
N GLU A 678 10.03 -24.84 -12.38
CA GLU A 678 9.78 -26.10 -11.67
C GLU A 678 8.71 -25.92 -10.58
N LEU A 679 8.76 -24.81 -9.83
CA LEU A 679 7.75 -24.49 -8.83
C LEU A 679 6.36 -24.32 -9.46
N ASP A 680 6.27 -23.64 -10.61
CA ASP A 680 5.05 -23.51 -11.41
C ASP A 680 4.52 -24.90 -11.82
N ALA A 681 5.40 -25.79 -12.30
CA ALA A 681 5.02 -27.16 -12.66
C ALA A 681 4.50 -27.96 -11.46
N TRP A 682 5.10 -27.79 -10.27
CA TRP A 682 4.63 -28.46 -9.06
C TRP A 682 3.23 -28.00 -8.66
N TYR A 683 2.97 -26.70 -8.63
CA TYR A 683 1.64 -26.19 -8.33
C TYR A 683 0.58 -26.68 -9.34
N ARG A 684 0.87 -26.68 -10.63
CA ARG A 684 -0.06 -27.18 -11.67
C ARG A 684 -0.37 -28.67 -11.53
N SER A 685 0.62 -29.44 -11.10
CA SER A 685 0.46 -30.90 -10.96
C SER A 685 -0.14 -31.33 -9.62
N ALA A 686 -0.31 -30.40 -8.68
CA ALA A 686 -0.86 -30.68 -7.37
C ALA A 686 -2.38 -30.85 -7.39
N ASP A 687 -2.88 -31.79 -6.59
CA ASP A 687 -4.30 -32.03 -6.36
C ASP A 687 -4.80 -31.43 -5.05
N ALA A 688 -3.91 -31.29 -4.07
CA ALA A 688 -4.12 -30.59 -2.82
C ALA A 688 -2.81 -29.97 -2.30
N PHE A 689 -2.92 -28.88 -1.54
CA PHE A 689 -1.83 -28.27 -0.79
C PHE A 689 -2.13 -28.40 0.70
N VAL A 690 -1.22 -29.00 1.48
CA VAL A 690 -1.41 -29.15 2.93
C VAL A 690 -0.30 -28.45 3.70
N SER A 691 -0.66 -27.59 4.66
CA SER A 691 0.29 -26.98 5.59
C SER A 691 -0.02 -27.35 7.04
N LEU A 692 0.91 -28.04 7.71
CA LEU A 692 0.83 -28.37 9.14
C LEU A 692 1.76 -27.47 9.97
N SER A 693 2.01 -26.26 9.47
CA SER A 693 2.96 -25.31 10.07
C SER A 693 2.51 -24.90 11.48
N LEU A 694 3.45 -24.95 12.42
CA LEU A 694 3.32 -24.44 13.79
C LEU A 694 3.57 -22.93 13.87
N HIS A 695 4.19 -22.36 12.84
CA HIS A 695 4.45 -20.93 12.80
C HIS A 695 4.53 -20.39 11.37
N GLU A 696 3.69 -19.38 11.10
CA GLU A 696 3.66 -18.59 9.88
C GLU A 696 3.41 -17.11 10.21
N GLY A 697 4.19 -16.22 9.60
CA GLY A 697 3.93 -14.76 9.65
C GLY A 697 2.91 -14.30 8.60
N PHE A 698 2.78 -15.04 7.51
CA PHE A 698 1.78 -14.81 6.45
C PHE A 698 1.48 -16.10 5.69
N GLY A 699 2.50 -16.76 5.12
CA GLY A 699 2.35 -18.01 4.37
C GLY A 699 2.03 -17.78 2.89
N VAL A 700 2.93 -17.12 2.15
CA VAL A 700 2.79 -16.87 0.69
C VAL A 700 2.43 -18.13 -0.13
N PRO A 701 3.01 -19.32 0.14
CA PRO A 701 2.64 -20.54 -0.57
C PRO A 701 1.16 -20.93 -0.50
N LEU A 702 0.46 -20.54 0.59
CA LEU A 702 -0.98 -20.77 0.72
C LEU A 702 -1.74 -19.98 -0.35
N VAL A 703 -1.33 -18.73 -0.59
CA VAL A 703 -1.96 -17.85 -1.57
C VAL A 703 -1.58 -18.25 -2.99
N GLU A 704 -0.34 -18.69 -3.21
CA GLU A 704 0.08 -19.29 -4.47
C GLU A 704 -0.79 -20.50 -4.81
N ALA A 705 -0.94 -21.47 -3.91
CA ALA A 705 -1.80 -22.64 -4.11
C ALA A 705 -3.25 -22.24 -4.48
N MET A 706 -3.82 -21.23 -3.81
CA MET A 706 -5.12 -20.68 -4.14
C MET A 706 -5.21 -20.15 -5.57
N ALA A 707 -4.17 -19.46 -6.05
CA ALA A 707 -4.12 -18.90 -7.41
C ALA A 707 -4.02 -19.97 -8.51
N TYR A 708 -3.42 -21.13 -8.21
CA TYR A 708 -3.39 -22.31 -9.09
C TYR A 708 -4.63 -23.20 -8.98
N ASP A 709 -5.66 -22.76 -8.26
CA ASP A 709 -6.87 -23.56 -8.00
C ASP A 709 -6.58 -24.91 -7.31
N VAL A 710 -5.49 -24.97 -6.54
CA VAL A 710 -5.17 -26.11 -5.69
C VAL A 710 -5.91 -25.94 -4.36
N PRO A 711 -6.77 -26.88 -3.94
CA PRO A 711 -7.46 -26.79 -2.65
C PRO A 711 -6.45 -26.83 -1.50
N VAL A 712 -6.55 -25.86 -0.61
CA VAL A 712 -5.66 -25.68 0.54
C VAL A 712 -6.30 -26.24 1.80
N LEU A 713 -5.55 -27.09 2.50
CA LEU A 713 -5.86 -27.58 3.83
C LEU A 713 -4.75 -27.11 4.77
N ALA A 714 -5.09 -26.51 5.89
CA ALA A 714 -4.06 -25.97 6.78
C ALA A 714 -4.43 -26.08 8.25
N TYR A 715 -3.44 -26.34 9.09
CA TYR A 715 -3.59 -26.27 10.54
C TYR A 715 -3.68 -24.81 11.00
N PRO A 716 -4.70 -24.41 11.80
CA PRO A 716 -4.97 -23.01 12.13
C PRO A 716 -4.01 -22.45 13.20
N CYS A 717 -2.74 -22.31 12.86
CA CYS A 717 -1.70 -21.77 13.75
C CYS A 717 -1.04 -20.50 13.18
N GLY A 718 -0.58 -19.60 14.06
CA GLY A 718 0.03 -18.32 13.67
C GLY A 718 -0.89 -17.47 12.77
N ALA A 719 -0.33 -16.92 11.69
CA ALA A 719 -1.07 -16.12 10.72
C ALA A 719 -1.96 -16.93 9.75
N VAL A 720 -1.87 -18.27 9.72
CA VAL A 720 -2.58 -19.12 8.75
C VAL A 720 -4.09 -18.83 8.69
N PRO A 721 -4.84 -18.74 9.82
CA PRO A 721 -6.27 -18.44 9.77
C PRO A 721 -6.59 -17.05 9.20
N TYR A 722 -5.72 -16.07 9.42
CA TYR A 722 -5.88 -14.71 8.94
C TYR A 722 -5.61 -14.62 7.44
N THR A 723 -4.56 -15.30 6.98
CA THR A 723 -4.22 -15.40 5.56
C THR A 723 -5.28 -16.17 4.79
N LEU A 724 -5.83 -17.25 5.33
CA LEU A 724 -6.84 -18.04 4.60
C LEU A 724 -8.25 -17.44 4.73
N GLY A 725 -8.61 -16.87 5.89
CA GLY A 725 -10.00 -16.51 6.18
C GLY A 725 -10.92 -17.71 5.94
N ASN A 726 -12.04 -17.50 5.24
CA ASN A 726 -13.00 -18.56 4.91
C ASN A 726 -12.67 -19.32 3.60
N ALA A 727 -11.48 -19.12 3.04
CA ALA A 727 -11.07 -19.63 1.72
C ALA A 727 -10.81 -21.13 1.69
N ALA A 728 -10.25 -21.66 2.77
CA ALA A 728 -9.61 -22.97 2.81
C ALA A 728 -10.22 -23.85 3.90
N ILE A 729 -9.77 -25.11 3.94
CA ILE A 729 -10.15 -26.04 5.00
C ILE A 729 -9.17 -25.89 6.16
N LEU A 730 -9.66 -25.35 7.27
CA LEU A 730 -8.89 -25.34 8.52
C LEU A 730 -9.04 -26.71 9.19
N LEU A 731 -7.91 -27.37 9.43
CA LEU A 731 -7.86 -28.67 10.07
C LEU A 731 -8.12 -28.53 11.58
N PRO A 732 -8.92 -29.42 12.19
CA PRO A 732 -9.22 -29.34 13.62
C PRO A 732 -7.98 -29.61 14.48
N ASP A 733 -7.09 -30.49 14.02
CA ASP A 733 -5.83 -30.85 14.66
C ASP A 733 -4.80 -31.33 13.61
N ARG A 734 -3.59 -31.70 14.07
CA ARG A 734 -2.50 -32.19 13.22
C ARG A 734 -2.38 -33.72 13.18
N SER A 735 -3.37 -34.45 13.71
CA SER A 735 -3.33 -35.92 13.71
C SER A 735 -3.37 -36.44 12.28
N PRO A 736 -2.66 -37.55 11.99
CA PRO A 736 -2.73 -38.20 10.69
C PRO A 736 -4.17 -38.50 10.23
N ASP A 737 -5.06 -38.87 11.16
CA ASP A 737 -6.45 -39.20 10.86
C ASP A 737 -7.27 -37.98 10.41
N ALA A 738 -7.16 -36.84 11.12
CA ALA A 738 -7.88 -35.62 10.75
C ALA A 738 -7.45 -35.10 9.37
N VAL A 739 -6.14 -35.10 9.10
CA VAL A 739 -5.58 -34.67 7.81
C VAL A 739 -6.00 -35.62 6.70
N ALA A 740 -5.89 -36.93 6.92
CA ALA A 740 -6.26 -37.94 5.94
C ALA A 740 -7.76 -37.90 5.60
N ALA A 741 -8.64 -37.74 6.59
CA ALA A 741 -10.09 -37.62 6.38
C ALA A 741 -10.44 -36.42 5.48
N ALA A 742 -9.79 -35.26 5.71
CA ALA A 742 -9.98 -34.08 4.88
C ALA A 742 -9.45 -34.28 3.45
N LEU A 743 -8.31 -34.95 3.28
CA LEU A 743 -7.76 -35.31 1.98
C LEU A 743 -8.63 -36.30 1.22
N VAL A 744 -9.17 -37.33 1.87
CA VAL A 744 -10.12 -38.29 1.27
C VAL A 744 -11.35 -37.56 0.74
N ARG A 745 -11.87 -36.59 1.49
CA ARG A 745 -13.01 -35.79 1.04
C ARG A 745 -12.66 -34.94 -0.19
N ILE A 746 -11.51 -34.27 -0.20
CA ILE A 746 -11.05 -33.49 -1.36
C ILE A 746 -10.81 -34.38 -2.60
N ALA A 747 -10.27 -35.58 -2.40
CA ALA A 747 -10.00 -36.52 -3.48
C ALA A 747 -11.27 -37.21 -4.02
N GLY A 748 -12.26 -37.47 -3.16
CA GLY A 748 -13.46 -38.23 -3.48
C GLY A 748 -14.71 -37.42 -3.84
N ASP A 749 -14.77 -36.13 -3.51
CA ASP A 749 -15.94 -35.26 -3.71
C ASP A 749 -15.59 -34.05 -4.60
N PRO A 750 -15.84 -34.15 -5.93
CA PRO A 750 -15.55 -33.08 -6.88
C PRO A 750 -16.30 -31.77 -6.61
N ASP A 751 -17.55 -31.86 -6.13
CA ASP A 751 -18.39 -30.69 -5.84
C ASP A 751 -17.87 -29.94 -4.62
N PHE A 752 -17.47 -30.67 -3.57
CA PHE A 752 -16.82 -30.09 -2.41
C PHE A 752 -15.48 -29.43 -2.78
N ARG A 753 -14.66 -30.08 -3.62
CA ARG A 753 -13.42 -29.51 -4.13
C ARG A 753 -13.67 -28.22 -4.92
N ALA A 754 -14.66 -28.22 -5.82
CA ALA A 754 -15.05 -27.03 -6.59
C ALA A 754 -15.55 -25.90 -5.68
N ALA A 755 -16.32 -26.21 -4.63
CA ALA A 755 -16.79 -25.24 -3.66
C ALA A 755 -15.65 -24.61 -2.83
N VAL A 756 -14.62 -25.39 -2.47
CA VAL A 756 -13.39 -24.88 -1.84
C VAL A 756 -12.68 -23.92 -2.79
N ILE A 757 -12.40 -24.35 -4.02
CA ILE A 757 -11.73 -23.52 -5.03
C ILE A 757 -12.49 -22.20 -5.29
N ALA A 758 -13.82 -22.25 -5.38
CA ALA A 758 -14.64 -21.05 -5.56
C ALA A 758 -14.50 -20.06 -4.39
N ARG A 759 -14.39 -20.54 -3.15
CA ARG A 759 -14.11 -19.70 -1.98
C ARG A 759 -12.69 -19.14 -2.01
N GLN A 760 -11.71 -19.93 -2.44
CA GLN A 760 -10.33 -19.48 -2.59
C GLN A 760 -10.19 -18.34 -3.59
N ARG A 761 -10.79 -18.48 -4.78
CA ARG A 761 -10.78 -17.45 -5.82
C ARG A 761 -11.34 -16.11 -5.31
N ARG A 762 -12.47 -16.13 -4.59
CA ARG A 762 -13.03 -14.91 -3.96
C ARG A 762 -12.11 -14.31 -2.91
N SER A 763 -11.41 -15.15 -2.14
CA SER A 763 -10.51 -14.67 -1.09
C SER A 763 -9.24 -13.99 -1.64
N LEU A 764 -8.83 -14.31 -2.88
CA LEU A 764 -7.69 -13.67 -3.54
C LEU A 764 -7.86 -12.16 -3.72
N GLU A 765 -9.09 -11.70 -3.88
CA GLU A 765 -9.43 -10.28 -3.99
C GLU A 765 -8.91 -9.44 -2.81
N ARG A 766 -8.78 -10.04 -1.61
CA ARG A 766 -8.25 -9.34 -0.42
C ARG A 766 -6.77 -8.95 -0.56
N PHE A 767 -6.05 -9.52 -1.53
CA PHE A 767 -4.62 -9.28 -1.74
C PHE A 767 -4.34 -8.35 -2.93
N GLU A 768 -5.37 -7.80 -3.56
CA GLU A 768 -5.21 -6.76 -4.58
C GLU A 768 -4.44 -5.55 -4.01
N LEU A 769 -3.39 -5.14 -4.71
CA LEU A 769 -2.47 -4.09 -4.23
C LEU A 769 -3.21 -2.78 -3.93
N ASP A 770 -4.13 -2.38 -4.79
CA ASP A 770 -4.84 -1.11 -4.69
C ASP A 770 -5.72 -1.01 -3.42
N ARG A 771 -6.20 -2.14 -2.86
CA ARG A 771 -6.96 -2.16 -1.60
C ARG A 771 -6.12 -1.75 -0.38
N HIS A 772 -4.80 -1.93 -0.44
CA HIS A 772 -3.89 -1.66 0.68
C HIS A 772 -3.21 -0.29 0.58
N VAL A 773 -3.32 0.39 -0.56
CA VAL A 773 -2.72 1.71 -0.79
C VAL A 773 -3.17 2.75 0.23
N PRO A 774 -4.47 2.90 0.57
CA PRO A 774 -4.90 3.93 1.53
C PRO A 774 -4.20 3.81 2.89
N ARG A 775 -4.06 2.57 3.40
CA ARG A 775 -3.42 2.31 4.69
C ARG A 775 -1.91 2.56 4.64
N LEU A 776 -1.25 2.17 3.55
CA LEU A 776 0.16 2.49 3.33
C LEU A 776 0.38 4.00 3.27
N VAL A 777 -0.43 4.72 2.48
CA VAL A 777 -0.33 6.18 2.32
C VAL A 777 -0.57 6.89 3.64
N GLN A 778 -1.54 6.44 4.44
CA GLN A 778 -1.78 6.97 5.78
C GLN A 778 -0.51 6.86 6.65
N ALA A 779 0.12 5.69 6.71
CA ALA A 779 1.36 5.51 7.46
C ALA A 779 2.50 6.41 6.95
N LEU A 780 2.64 6.55 5.63
CA LEU A 780 3.64 7.42 5.00
C LEU A 780 3.43 8.90 5.34
N VAL A 781 2.18 9.38 5.26
CA VAL A 781 1.81 10.76 5.55
C VAL A 781 1.99 11.07 7.04
N SER A 782 1.61 10.15 7.94
CA SER A 782 1.88 10.28 9.38
C SER A 782 3.37 10.38 9.70
N ALA A 783 4.23 9.76 8.88
CA ALA A 783 5.69 9.88 8.98
C ALA A 783 6.25 11.14 8.26
N GLY A 784 5.40 11.99 7.67
CA GLY A 784 5.79 13.23 7.00
C GLY A 784 6.23 13.09 5.54
N ALA A 785 5.81 12.03 4.85
CA ALA A 785 5.90 11.94 3.39
C ALA A 785 4.95 12.95 2.71
N ALA A 786 5.29 13.39 1.51
CA ALA A 786 4.40 14.19 0.68
C ALA A 786 3.13 13.38 0.37
N VAL A 787 1.96 14.01 0.44
CA VAL A 787 0.71 13.35 0.06
C VAL A 787 0.79 13.01 -1.45
N PRO A 788 0.61 11.74 -1.85
CA PRO A 788 0.53 11.40 -3.27
C PRO A 788 -0.62 12.18 -3.92
N PRO A 789 -0.52 12.58 -5.20
CA PRO A 789 -1.67 13.13 -5.91
C PRO A 789 -2.86 12.16 -5.75
N ASP A 790 -3.95 12.72 -5.22
CA ASP A 790 -4.91 12.08 -4.33
C ASP A 790 -5.41 10.69 -4.83
N VAL A 791 -5.08 9.64 -4.08
CA VAL A 791 -5.52 8.26 -4.34
C VAL A 791 -7.00 8.08 -4.00
N ALA A 792 -7.53 8.80 -3.01
CA ALA A 792 -8.95 8.81 -2.69
C ALA A 792 -9.72 9.56 -3.78
N ALA A 793 -9.19 10.69 -4.29
CA ALA A 793 -9.70 11.31 -5.50
C ALA A 793 -9.64 10.33 -6.67
N ARG A 794 -8.54 9.61 -6.92
CA ARG A 794 -8.46 8.63 -8.02
C ARG A 794 -9.45 7.46 -7.90
N HIS A 795 -9.71 6.96 -6.70
CA HIS A 795 -10.71 5.91 -6.47
C HIS A 795 -12.14 6.45 -6.65
N SER A 796 -12.43 7.62 -6.08
CA SER A 796 -13.70 8.33 -6.28
C SER A 796 -13.89 8.72 -7.76
N LEU A 797 -12.82 9.10 -8.45
CA LEU A 797 -12.78 9.35 -9.89
C LEU A 797 -13.12 8.06 -10.63
N ALA A 798 -12.53 6.92 -10.26
CA ALA A 798 -12.78 5.63 -10.91
C ALA A 798 -14.24 5.18 -10.78
N GLU A 799 -14.83 5.37 -9.60
CA GLU A 799 -16.23 5.03 -9.30
C GLU A 799 -17.21 5.95 -10.02
N ASN A 800 -16.89 7.25 -10.16
CA ASN A 800 -17.77 8.27 -10.75
C ASN A 800 -17.34 8.73 -12.17
N LEU A 801 -16.41 8.02 -12.83
CA LEU A 801 -15.90 8.44 -14.13
C LEU A 801 -16.94 8.19 -15.22
N HIS A 802 -17.50 9.26 -15.75
CA HIS A 802 -18.39 9.19 -16.91
C HIS A 802 -17.59 9.05 -18.22
N ILE A 803 -17.92 8.03 -19.01
CA ILE A 803 -17.28 7.77 -20.30
C ILE A 803 -18.28 7.96 -21.44
N THR A 804 -17.99 8.90 -22.34
CA THR A 804 -18.74 9.09 -23.58
C THR A 804 -17.96 8.48 -24.75
N ILE A 805 -18.55 7.53 -25.44
CA ILE A 805 -18.01 6.98 -26.69
C ILE A 805 -18.52 7.83 -27.84
N MET A 806 -17.60 8.40 -28.61
CA MET A 806 -17.89 9.27 -29.74
C MET A 806 -17.44 8.63 -31.05
N GLY A 807 -18.41 8.30 -31.91
CA GLY A 807 -18.21 7.62 -33.18
C GLY A 807 -19.51 6.96 -33.69
N PRO A 808 -19.48 6.34 -34.88
CA PRO A 808 -20.67 5.68 -35.42
C PRO A 808 -21.07 4.50 -34.53
N VAL A 809 -22.36 4.34 -34.28
CA VAL A 809 -22.95 3.16 -33.61
C VAL A 809 -24.14 2.55 -34.36
N GLY A 810 -24.69 3.28 -35.33
CA GLY A 810 -25.72 2.78 -36.25
C GLY A 810 -25.14 1.96 -37.41
N GLY A 811 -25.96 1.08 -37.99
CA GLY A 811 -25.61 0.25 -39.15
C GLY A 811 -24.62 -0.89 -38.89
N THR A 812 -24.17 -1.51 -40.00
CA THR A 812 -23.40 -2.76 -40.04
C THR A 812 -21.90 -2.59 -40.26
N SER A 813 -21.39 -1.36 -40.24
CA SER A 813 -19.94 -1.12 -40.38
C SER A 813 -19.17 -1.72 -39.22
N GLU A 814 -17.96 -2.21 -39.50
CA GLU A 814 -17.06 -2.79 -38.49
C GLU A 814 -16.78 -1.82 -37.35
N LEU A 815 -16.53 -0.54 -37.68
CA LEU A 815 -16.30 0.51 -36.67
C LEU A 815 -17.52 0.74 -35.76
N ALA A 816 -18.73 0.64 -36.32
CA ALA A 816 -19.97 0.75 -35.54
C ALA A 816 -20.17 -0.45 -34.61
N ALA A 817 -19.89 -1.66 -35.09
CA ALA A 817 -19.94 -2.87 -34.27
C ALA A 817 -18.97 -2.80 -33.08
N LEU A 818 -17.75 -2.31 -33.33
CA LEU A 818 -16.74 -2.21 -32.29
C LEU A 818 -17.03 -1.10 -31.26
N ASN A 819 -17.63 0.02 -31.68
CA ASN A 819 -18.10 1.06 -30.76
C ASN A 819 -19.26 0.57 -29.88
N ARG A 820 -20.19 -0.23 -30.43
CA ARG A 820 -21.28 -0.86 -29.65
C ARG A 820 -20.72 -1.87 -28.64
N ALA A 821 -19.79 -2.73 -29.05
CA ALA A 821 -19.14 -3.68 -28.15
C ALA A 821 -18.46 -2.98 -26.96
N LEU A 822 -17.71 -1.90 -27.21
CA LEU A 822 -17.11 -1.09 -26.16
C LEU A 822 -18.16 -0.49 -25.21
N ALA A 823 -19.25 0.04 -25.75
CA ALA A 823 -20.34 0.63 -24.98
C ALA A 823 -21.00 -0.40 -24.05
N LEU A 824 -21.30 -1.58 -24.58
CA LEU A 824 -21.92 -2.68 -23.83
C LEU A 824 -20.98 -3.22 -22.75
N ALA A 825 -19.70 -3.41 -23.05
CA ALA A 825 -18.71 -3.87 -22.07
C ALA A 825 -18.56 -2.89 -20.89
N LEU A 826 -18.52 -1.59 -21.18
CA LEU A 826 -18.44 -0.56 -20.14
C LEU A 826 -19.74 -0.46 -19.33
N GLU A 827 -20.92 -0.58 -19.95
CA GLU A 827 -22.23 -0.54 -19.27
C GLU A 827 -22.43 -1.77 -18.39
N ALA A 828 -22.09 -2.97 -18.88
CA ALA A 828 -22.15 -4.20 -18.09
C ALA A 828 -21.25 -4.13 -16.85
N ARG A 829 -20.05 -3.53 -17.01
CA ARG A 829 -19.07 -3.40 -15.94
C ARG A 829 -19.41 -2.30 -14.92
N ARG A 830 -20.00 -1.19 -15.36
CA ARG A 830 -20.32 -0.02 -14.53
C ARG A 830 -21.64 0.63 -14.95
N PRO A 831 -22.81 0.05 -14.63
CA PRO A 831 -24.10 0.50 -15.14
C PRO A 831 -24.38 1.99 -14.85
N GLY A 832 -24.93 2.71 -15.83
CA GLY A 832 -25.40 4.09 -15.66
C GLY A 832 -24.38 5.22 -15.87
N LEU A 833 -23.09 4.90 -16.09
CA LEU A 833 -22.01 5.90 -16.21
C LEU A 833 -21.56 6.18 -17.66
N GLN A 834 -22.17 5.51 -18.63
CA GLN A 834 -21.73 5.46 -20.02
C GLN A 834 -22.71 6.23 -20.90
N ARG A 835 -22.19 6.75 -22.00
CA ARG A 835 -22.97 7.37 -23.05
C ARG A 835 -22.38 7.10 -24.42
N VAL A 836 -23.23 7.17 -25.43
CA VAL A 836 -22.81 7.21 -26.83
C VAL A 836 -23.23 8.54 -27.46
N ARG A 837 -22.33 9.18 -28.23
CA ARG A 837 -22.62 10.36 -29.06
C ARG A 837 -22.19 10.09 -30.50
N SER A 838 -23.06 10.33 -31.47
CA SER A 838 -22.69 10.34 -32.89
C SER A 838 -22.54 11.77 -33.38
N GLN A 839 -21.44 12.08 -34.07
CA GLN A 839 -21.22 13.41 -34.69
C GLN A 839 -21.78 13.48 -36.12
N GLU A 840 -21.97 12.32 -36.75
CA GLU A 840 -22.68 12.15 -38.02
C GLU A 840 -24.11 11.69 -37.69
N ASP A 841 -25.15 12.29 -38.28
CA ASP A 841 -26.58 11.99 -38.05
C ASP A 841 -26.98 10.57 -38.51
N ASN A 842 -26.34 9.52 -37.98
CA ASN A 842 -26.55 8.14 -38.36
C ASN A 842 -26.85 7.28 -37.12
N HIS A 843 -28.00 7.58 -36.52
CA HIS A 843 -28.65 6.75 -35.50
C HIS A 843 -29.56 5.68 -36.11
N ASP A 844 -29.33 5.24 -37.35
CA ASP A 844 -30.12 4.13 -37.87
C ASP A 844 -29.74 2.83 -37.13
N LEU A 845 -30.48 2.57 -36.06
CA LEU A 845 -30.39 1.38 -35.21
C LEU A 845 -31.38 0.31 -35.68
N ALA A 846 -32.09 0.51 -36.80
CA ALA A 846 -33.14 -0.39 -37.25
C ALA A 846 -32.62 -1.83 -37.50
N ASP A 847 -31.38 -1.94 -37.96
CA ASP A 847 -30.73 -3.20 -38.31
C ASP A 847 -30.15 -3.98 -37.10
N LEU A 848 -30.29 -3.47 -35.87
CA LEU A 848 -29.76 -4.11 -34.67
C LEU A 848 -30.77 -5.06 -33.99
N PRO A 849 -30.31 -6.13 -33.33
CA PRO A 849 -31.15 -6.96 -32.48
C PRO A 849 -31.88 -6.15 -31.40
N ASP A 850 -33.12 -6.52 -31.07
CA ASP A 850 -33.99 -5.76 -30.14
C ASP A 850 -33.34 -5.47 -28.78
N ALA A 851 -32.59 -6.43 -28.24
CA ALA A 851 -31.92 -6.29 -26.95
C ALA A 851 -30.79 -5.25 -27.00
N GLU A 852 -29.93 -5.33 -28.03
CA GLU A 852 -28.81 -4.39 -28.23
C GLU A 852 -29.33 -2.99 -28.57
N ARG A 853 -30.33 -2.89 -29.45
CA ARG A 853 -30.96 -1.64 -29.85
C ARG A 853 -31.49 -0.85 -28.65
N ARG A 854 -32.14 -1.52 -27.69
CA ARG A 854 -32.67 -0.87 -26.48
C ARG A 854 -31.57 -0.26 -25.62
N VAL A 855 -30.48 -0.99 -25.41
CA VAL A 855 -29.35 -0.52 -24.59
C VAL A 855 -28.65 0.65 -25.27
N ILE A 856 -28.33 0.54 -26.57
CA ILE A 856 -27.67 1.63 -27.31
C ILE A 856 -28.57 2.87 -27.41
N ALA A 857 -29.88 2.71 -27.58
CA ALA A 857 -30.83 3.83 -27.56
C ALA A 857 -30.91 4.51 -26.18
N ASP A 858 -30.91 3.73 -25.09
CA ASP A 858 -30.82 4.27 -23.73
C ASP A 858 -29.53 5.10 -23.56
N LEU A 859 -28.37 4.50 -23.88
CA LEU A 859 -27.06 5.17 -23.81
C LEU A 859 -27.02 6.46 -24.61
N ALA A 860 -27.62 6.51 -25.79
CA ALA A 860 -27.66 7.71 -26.64
C ALA A 860 -28.59 8.81 -26.08
N SER A 861 -29.60 8.42 -25.29
CA SER A 861 -30.60 9.35 -24.72
C SER A 861 -30.17 10.02 -23.40
N ARG A 862 -29.10 9.52 -22.76
CA ARG A 862 -28.62 10.01 -21.46
C ARG A 862 -28.11 11.46 -21.55
N ARG A 863 -28.61 12.31 -20.66
CA ARG A 863 -28.23 13.74 -20.53
C ARG A 863 -26.91 13.92 -19.80
N ASP A 864 -26.31 15.11 -19.99
CA ASP A 864 -25.09 15.53 -19.30
C ASP A 864 -25.29 15.66 -17.79
N SER A 865 -24.38 15.07 -17.00
CA SER A 865 -24.24 15.35 -15.56
C SER A 865 -23.33 16.58 -15.38
N PRO A 866 -23.75 17.63 -14.66
CA PRO A 866 -23.01 18.89 -14.57
C PRO A 866 -21.86 18.92 -13.54
N THR A 867 -21.58 17.83 -12.83
CA THR A 867 -20.70 17.86 -11.62
C THR A 867 -19.62 16.78 -11.56
N GLU A 868 -19.45 15.94 -12.58
CA GLU A 868 -18.56 14.76 -12.52
C GLU A 868 -17.48 14.76 -13.61
N PRO A 869 -16.34 14.06 -13.41
CA PRO A 869 -15.25 14.03 -14.37
C PRO A 869 -15.64 13.27 -15.64
N ARG A 870 -15.39 13.86 -16.81
CA ARG A 870 -15.88 13.35 -18.09
C ARG A 870 -14.75 13.05 -19.05
N VAL A 871 -14.73 11.81 -19.53
CA VAL A 871 -13.83 11.38 -20.58
C VAL A 871 -14.60 11.06 -21.85
N VAL A 872 -14.18 11.65 -22.96
CA VAL A 872 -14.68 11.39 -24.30
C VAL A 872 -13.68 10.49 -25.00
N ILE A 873 -14.06 9.25 -25.28
CA ILE A 873 -13.29 8.33 -26.11
C ILE A 873 -13.75 8.49 -27.55
N ARG A 874 -12.89 9.02 -28.40
CA ARG A 874 -13.15 9.22 -29.81
C ARG A 874 -12.58 8.06 -30.61
N ARG A 875 -13.44 7.36 -31.34
CA ARG A 875 -13.04 6.30 -32.26
C ARG A 875 -13.79 6.43 -33.59
N GLN A 876 -13.11 7.02 -34.55
CA GLN A 876 -13.66 7.36 -35.87
C GLN A 876 -12.54 7.51 -36.89
N ARG A 877 -12.88 7.48 -38.18
CA ARG A 877 -11.90 7.53 -39.29
C ARG A 877 -11.10 8.84 -39.37
N SER A 878 -11.64 9.96 -38.88
CA SER A 878 -10.93 11.24 -38.85
C SER A 878 -10.26 11.47 -37.49
N ILE A 879 -8.97 11.83 -37.49
CA ILE A 879 -8.15 12.01 -36.27
C ILE A 879 -8.32 13.44 -35.67
N LEU A 880 -9.25 14.24 -36.19
CA LEU A 880 -9.50 15.58 -35.67
C LEU A 880 -10.07 15.53 -34.25
N PRO A 881 -9.57 16.33 -33.29
CA PRO A 881 -10.14 16.40 -31.95
C PRO A 881 -11.61 16.81 -31.97
N PRO A 882 -12.43 16.29 -31.05
CA PRO A 882 -13.83 16.64 -30.96
C PRO A 882 -14.01 18.07 -30.42
N SER A 883 -15.16 18.68 -30.70
CA SER A 883 -15.61 19.84 -29.92
C SER A 883 -15.97 19.34 -28.52
N LEU A 884 -15.25 19.82 -27.51
CA LEU A 884 -15.42 19.44 -26.11
C LEU A 884 -16.21 20.52 -25.37
N GLU A 885 -17.02 20.10 -24.39
CA GLU A 885 -17.54 21.01 -23.36
C GLU A 885 -16.40 21.41 -22.39
N SER A 886 -16.58 22.48 -21.60
CA SER A 886 -15.48 23.10 -20.83
C SER A 886 -14.79 22.20 -19.80
N ASP A 887 -15.38 21.06 -19.45
CA ASP A 887 -14.95 20.10 -18.43
C ASP A 887 -14.59 18.71 -18.99
N GLU A 888 -14.71 18.49 -20.31
CA GLU A 888 -14.43 17.20 -20.93
C GLU A 888 -12.95 17.00 -21.31
N VAL A 889 -12.48 15.75 -21.18
CA VAL A 889 -11.16 15.33 -21.63
C VAL A 889 -11.26 14.32 -22.77
N ALA A 890 -10.61 14.61 -23.90
CA ALA A 890 -10.59 13.71 -25.05
C ALA A 890 -9.46 12.67 -24.98
N LEU A 891 -9.82 11.42 -25.23
CA LEU A 891 -8.93 10.30 -25.55
C LEU A 891 -9.18 9.88 -27.00
N ALA A 892 -8.13 9.57 -27.75
CA ALA A 892 -8.27 9.00 -29.09
C ALA A 892 -8.05 7.48 -29.01
N MET A 893 -9.01 6.70 -29.50
CA MET A 893 -8.80 5.28 -29.76
C MET A 893 -8.46 5.11 -31.23
N LEU A 894 -7.22 4.73 -31.49
CA LEU A 894 -6.66 4.62 -32.83
C LEU A 894 -6.53 3.14 -33.20
N ASP A 895 -7.19 2.76 -34.29
CA ASP A 895 -7.08 1.43 -34.89
C ASP A 895 -5.82 1.33 -35.79
N HIS A 896 -4.78 2.09 -35.45
CA HIS A 896 -3.69 2.45 -36.37
C HIS A 896 -2.82 1.27 -36.81
N GLU A 897 -2.44 1.25 -38.09
CA GLU A 897 -1.36 0.43 -38.67
C GLU A 897 0.03 0.82 -38.13
N ASP A 898 1.00 -0.09 -38.16
CA ASP A 898 2.35 0.02 -37.55
C ASP A 898 3.30 1.05 -38.23
N ALA A 899 2.77 2.11 -38.85
CA ALA A 899 3.52 3.12 -39.59
C ALA A 899 3.74 4.43 -38.80
N LEU A 900 4.86 5.12 -39.06
CA LEU A 900 5.13 6.44 -38.48
C LEU A 900 4.14 7.51 -38.97
N LEU A 901 3.67 8.35 -38.06
CA LEU A 901 2.80 9.49 -38.35
C LEU A 901 3.58 10.69 -38.91
N PRO A 902 2.96 11.45 -39.83
CA PRO A 902 3.44 12.79 -40.18
C PRO A 902 3.52 13.71 -38.94
N ALA A 903 4.53 14.58 -38.90
CA ALA A 903 4.76 15.50 -37.77
C ALA A 903 3.54 16.39 -37.47
N GLU A 904 2.80 16.81 -38.51
CA GLU A 904 1.57 17.60 -38.38
C GLU A 904 0.46 16.81 -37.66
N THR A 905 0.28 15.53 -38.00
CA THR A 905 -0.68 14.65 -37.36
C THR A 905 -0.31 14.40 -35.89
N ALA A 906 0.97 14.17 -35.60
CA ALA A 906 1.45 14.04 -34.22
C ALA A 906 1.20 15.33 -33.41
N ALA A 907 1.40 16.50 -34.01
CA ALA A 907 1.11 17.79 -33.37
C ALA A 907 -0.40 18.02 -33.14
N ILE A 908 -1.27 17.56 -34.04
CA ILE A 908 -2.73 17.59 -33.85
C ILE A 908 -3.11 16.69 -32.66
N LEU A 909 -2.57 15.47 -32.61
CA LEU A 909 -2.84 14.53 -31.54
C LEU A 909 -2.38 15.05 -30.18
N ASN A 910 -1.13 15.53 -30.07
CA ASN A 910 -0.56 16.07 -28.84
C ASN A 910 -1.34 17.29 -28.30
N ARG A 911 -1.96 18.09 -29.18
CA ARG A 911 -2.78 19.25 -28.79
C ARG A 911 -4.22 18.89 -28.45
N GLY A 912 -4.80 17.97 -29.21
CA GLY A 912 -6.24 17.67 -29.18
C GLY A 912 -6.68 16.66 -28.13
N PHE A 913 -5.75 15.86 -27.59
CA PHE A 913 -6.06 14.74 -26.70
C PHE A 913 -5.19 14.73 -25.43
N LYS A 914 -5.60 13.94 -24.43
CA LYS A 914 -4.84 13.72 -23.19
C LYS A 914 -4.21 12.34 -23.09
N ALA A 915 -4.68 11.36 -23.86
CA ALA A 915 -4.03 10.06 -24.03
C ALA A 915 -4.51 9.40 -25.34
N LEU A 916 -3.69 8.46 -25.83
CA LEU A 916 -4.01 7.63 -27.00
C LEU A 916 -4.18 6.18 -26.57
N LEU A 917 -5.21 5.52 -27.08
CA LEU A 917 -5.52 4.11 -26.86
C LEU A 917 -5.25 3.37 -28.17
N VAL A 918 -4.46 2.31 -28.10
CA VAL A 918 -4.06 1.51 -29.26
C VAL A 918 -4.20 0.02 -28.98
N PRO A 919 -4.37 -0.79 -30.02
CA PRO A 919 -4.58 -2.22 -29.84
C PRO A 919 -3.28 -3.00 -29.59
N THR A 920 -2.15 -2.56 -30.15
CA THR A 920 -0.90 -3.33 -30.16
C THR A 920 0.28 -2.52 -29.63
N ALA A 921 1.29 -3.27 -29.19
CA ALA A 921 2.62 -2.74 -28.84
C ALA A 921 3.29 -2.02 -30.02
N SER A 922 3.19 -2.59 -31.22
CA SER A 922 3.75 -2.04 -32.45
C SER A 922 3.15 -0.68 -32.82
N ALA A 923 1.83 -0.53 -32.75
CA ALA A 923 1.15 0.75 -32.97
C ALA A 923 1.54 1.78 -31.91
N ALA A 924 1.62 1.36 -30.64
CA ALA A 924 2.05 2.23 -29.56
C ALA A 924 3.49 2.73 -29.75
N LYS A 925 4.39 1.85 -30.18
CA LYS A 925 5.76 2.17 -30.55
C LYS A 925 5.78 3.18 -31.70
N ALA A 926 5.08 2.92 -32.80
CA ALA A 926 5.05 3.81 -33.96
C ALA A 926 4.59 5.23 -33.60
N LEU A 927 3.56 5.36 -32.75
CA LEU A 927 3.10 6.66 -32.25
C LEU A 927 4.16 7.39 -31.42
N ILE A 928 4.76 6.72 -30.45
CA ILE A 928 5.82 7.29 -29.60
C ILE A 928 7.02 7.70 -30.47
N ASP A 929 7.39 6.85 -31.42
CA ASP A 929 8.50 7.08 -32.34
C ASP A 929 8.22 8.24 -33.31
N SER A 930 6.95 8.60 -33.51
CA SER A 930 6.50 9.76 -34.29
C SER A 930 6.54 11.08 -33.50
N GLY A 931 6.88 11.04 -32.21
CA GLY A 931 6.95 12.23 -31.36
C GLY A 931 5.66 12.52 -30.57
N ILE A 932 4.80 11.52 -30.35
CA ILE A 932 3.68 11.66 -29.42
C ILE A 932 4.22 11.79 -27.99
N SER A 933 3.88 12.89 -27.32
CA SER A 933 4.27 13.18 -25.93
C SER A 933 3.20 12.77 -24.91
N LEU A 934 2.01 12.37 -25.39
CA LEU A 934 0.90 11.90 -24.58
C LEU A 934 1.14 10.48 -24.05
N PRO A 935 0.50 10.08 -22.94
CA PRO A 935 0.36 8.68 -22.57
C PRO A 935 -0.26 7.87 -23.70
N VAL A 936 0.41 6.80 -24.12
CA VAL A 936 -0.11 5.80 -25.06
C VAL A 936 -0.38 4.51 -24.28
N ARG A 937 -1.59 3.96 -24.39
CA ARG A 937 -2.06 2.81 -23.61
C ARG A 937 -2.51 1.69 -24.54
N ILE A 938 -1.94 0.51 -24.34
CA ILE A 938 -2.38 -0.69 -25.02
C ILE A 938 -3.65 -1.19 -24.34
N VAL A 939 -4.75 -1.24 -25.09
CA VAL A 939 -6.04 -1.73 -24.59
C VAL A 939 -6.43 -3.05 -25.26
N GLY A 940 -5.73 -3.47 -26.32
CA GLY A 940 -6.00 -4.66 -27.12
C GLY A 940 -7.01 -4.39 -28.24
N HIS A 941 -7.02 -5.24 -29.27
CA HIS A 941 -8.18 -5.35 -30.15
C HIS A 941 -9.28 -6.07 -29.36
N GLY A 942 -10.39 -5.40 -29.08
CA GLY A 942 -11.63 -6.14 -29.05
C GLY A 942 -11.88 -6.59 -30.48
N GLN A 943 -11.34 -7.73 -30.91
CA GLN A 943 -11.68 -8.30 -32.22
C GLN A 943 -13.20 -8.42 -32.26
N ALA A 944 -13.83 -8.03 -33.37
CA ALA A 944 -15.29 -8.10 -33.51
C ALA A 944 -15.82 -9.53 -33.23
N GLU A 945 -14.98 -10.55 -33.43
CA GLU A 945 -15.27 -11.96 -33.14
C GLU A 945 -15.15 -12.33 -31.65
N ASP A 946 -14.27 -11.67 -30.87
CA ASP A 946 -14.09 -11.90 -29.44
C ASP A 946 -15.11 -11.11 -28.59
N ALA A 947 -15.55 -9.95 -29.08
CA ALA A 947 -16.65 -9.17 -28.51
C ALA A 947 -17.99 -9.93 -28.50
N LEU A 948 -18.13 -10.96 -29.35
CA LEU A 948 -19.32 -11.81 -29.46
C LEU A 948 -19.17 -13.16 -28.73
N ARG A 949 -18.01 -13.46 -28.12
CA ARG A 949 -17.85 -14.69 -27.33
C ARG A 949 -18.54 -14.52 -25.97
N PRO A 950 -19.28 -15.53 -25.45
CA PRO A 950 -20.09 -15.41 -24.23
C PRO A 950 -19.29 -15.28 -22.91
N GLU A 951 -17.97 -15.19 -22.99
CA GLU A 951 -17.06 -15.27 -21.86
C GLU A 951 -16.91 -13.89 -21.21
N ALA A 952 -17.84 -13.56 -20.30
CA ALA A 952 -17.96 -12.28 -19.57
C ALA A 952 -16.62 -11.68 -19.08
N ARG A 953 -15.63 -12.52 -18.73
CA ARG A 953 -14.34 -12.09 -18.16
C ARG A 953 -13.44 -11.32 -19.15
N GLN A 954 -13.52 -11.59 -20.46
CA GLN A 954 -12.68 -10.88 -21.43
C GLN A 954 -13.16 -9.44 -21.65
N HIS A 955 -14.48 -9.21 -21.62
CA HIS A 955 -15.08 -7.88 -21.75
C HIS A 955 -14.85 -7.01 -20.51
N GLU A 956 -14.91 -7.60 -19.32
CA GLU A 956 -14.59 -6.93 -18.05
C GLU A 956 -13.14 -6.42 -18.05
N ALA A 957 -12.18 -7.28 -18.42
CA ALA A 957 -10.77 -6.91 -18.46
C ALA A 957 -10.48 -5.80 -19.49
N PHE A 958 -11.19 -5.79 -20.62
CA PHE A 958 -11.08 -4.72 -21.62
C PHE A 958 -11.62 -3.38 -21.09
N ALA A 959 -12.81 -3.39 -20.48
CA ALA A 959 -13.40 -2.23 -19.84
C ALA A 959 -12.49 -1.65 -18.73
N ASP A 960 -11.92 -2.51 -17.89
CA ASP A 960 -11.02 -2.10 -16.80
C ASP A 960 -9.74 -1.44 -17.34
N ARG A 961 -9.16 -1.93 -18.45
CA ARG A 961 -8.01 -1.27 -19.12
C ARG A 961 -8.36 0.12 -19.65
N ILE A 962 -9.55 0.30 -20.20
CA ILE A 962 -10.04 1.60 -20.69
C ILE A 962 -10.20 2.58 -19.53
N VAL A 963 -10.80 2.16 -18.42
CA VAL A 963 -10.96 2.99 -17.21
C VAL A 963 -9.59 3.36 -16.65
N ALA A 964 -8.66 2.41 -16.54
CA ALA A 964 -7.30 2.67 -16.08
C ALA A 964 -6.57 3.69 -16.97
N ALA A 965 -6.73 3.61 -18.29
CA ALA A 965 -6.15 4.56 -19.23
C ALA A 965 -6.75 5.97 -19.06
N ALA A 966 -8.07 6.07 -18.87
CA ALA A 966 -8.76 7.32 -18.61
C ALA A 966 -8.33 7.99 -17.30
N LEU A 967 -8.14 7.22 -16.23
CA LEU A 967 -7.64 7.73 -14.94
C LEU A 967 -6.22 8.29 -15.04
N VAL A 968 -5.36 7.66 -15.86
CA VAL A 968 -4.03 8.20 -16.16
C VAL A 968 -4.13 9.54 -16.88
N ALA A 969 -5.04 9.67 -17.85
CA ALA A 969 -5.22 10.89 -18.62
C ALA A 969 -5.76 12.06 -17.78
N LEU A 970 -6.52 11.77 -16.72
CA LEU A 970 -7.07 12.76 -15.78
C LEU A 970 -6.10 13.13 -14.64
N ALA A 971 -4.95 12.45 -14.53
CA ALA A 971 -3.97 12.78 -13.50
C ALA A 971 -3.33 14.15 -13.75
N PRO A 972 -2.95 14.90 -12.69
CA PRO A 972 -2.21 16.15 -12.85
C PRO A 972 -0.88 15.90 -13.60
N PRO A 973 -0.42 16.87 -14.40
CA PRO A 973 0.80 16.72 -15.18
C PRO A 973 2.01 16.41 -14.27
N PRO A 974 2.90 15.49 -14.69
CA PRO A 974 4.07 15.14 -13.91
C PRO A 974 5.02 16.34 -13.74
N ALA A 975 5.90 16.26 -12.73
CA ALA A 975 6.98 17.22 -12.54
C ALA A 975 7.83 17.38 -13.82
N PRO A 976 8.51 18.52 -14.02
CA PRO A 976 9.40 18.75 -15.15
C PRO A 976 10.38 17.58 -15.38
N LEU A 977 10.60 17.20 -16.64
CA LEU A 977 11.47 16.07 -16.99
C LEU A 977 12.94 16.43 -16.73
N ARG A 978 13.66 15.59 -15.99
CA ARG A 978 15.10 15.69 -15.76
C ARG A 978 15.85 14.83 -16.77
N LEU A 979 16.61 15.48 -17.65
CA LEU A 979 17.32 14.83 -18.74
C LEU A 979 18.82 14.77 -18.45
N ALA A 980 19.39 13.57 -18.48
CA ALA A 980 20.84 13.39 -18.55
C ALA A 980 21.27 13.07 -19.99
N TRP A 981 22.36 13.68 -20.43
CA TRP A 981 22.90 13.52 -21.77
C TRP A 981 24.35 13.04 -21.67
N VAL A 982 24.60 11.80 -22.06
CA VAL A 982 25.93 11.17 -22.07
C VAL A 982 26.52 11.36 -23.46
N SER A 983 27.47 12.29 -23.59
CA SER A 983 28.12 12.62 -24.86
C SER A 983 29.46 13.31 -24.62
N PRO A 984 30.46 13.18 -25.52
CA PRO A 984 31.57 14.14 -25.56
C PRO A 984 31.03 15.57 -25.69
N TRP A 985 31.64 16.53 -24.99
CA TRP A 985 31.13 17.90 -24.94
C TRP A 985 32.22 18.92 -25.17
N ASP A 986 31.96 19.97 -25.97
CA ASP A 986 32.91 21.07 -26.18
C ASP A 986 34.30 20.61 -26.67
N VAL A 987 34.29 19.58 -27.53
CA VAL A 987 35.45 19.05 -28.25
C VAL A 987 35.16 19.11 -29.74
N GLY A 988 36.18 19.29 -30.58
CA GLY A 988 36.05 19.35 -32.05
C GLY A 988 35.67 18.01 -32.68
N CYS A 989 34.45 17.53 -32.43
CA CYS A 989 33.89 16.27 -32.90
C CYS A 989 32.43 16.48 -33.32
N ASP A 990 32.05 15.92 -34.47
CA ASP A 990 30.72 16.09 -35.09
C ASP A 990 29.56 15.68 -34.15
N VAL A 991 29.78 14.72 -33.24
CA VAL A 991 28.76 14.26 -32.27
C VAL A 991 28.55 15.26 -31.12
N ALA A 992 29.60 15.98 -30.72
CA ALA A 992 29.51 17.03 -29.71
C ALA A 992 28.75 18.24 -30.27
N GLU A 993 29.07 18.67 -31.49
CA GLU A 993 28.36 19.75 -32.20
C GLU A 993 26.88 19.41 -32.42
N TYR A 994 26.59 18.17 -32.83
CA TYR A 994 25.23 17.68 -33.00
C TYR A 994 24.43 17.70 -31.68
N SER A 995 25.04 17.26 -30.57
CA SER A 995 24.40 17.31 -29.25
C SER A 995 24.04 18.72 -28.82
N GLN A 996 24.95 19.67 -29.05
CA GLN A 996 24.73 21.07 -28.75
C GLN A 996 23.55 21.62 -29.55
N ALA A 997 23.49 21.32 -30.86
CA ALA A 997 22.39 21.75 -31.72
C ALA A 997 21.03 21.17 -31.29
N LEU A 998 20.99 19.87 -30.95
CA LEU A 998 19.75 19.23 -30.47
C LEU A 998 19.28 19.83 -29.15
N LEU A 999 20.17 19.96 -28.16
CA LEU A 999 19.85 20.47 -26.83
C LEU A 999 19.45 21.95 -26.86
N ALA A 1000 20.13 22.78 -27.65
CA ALA A 1000 19.75 24.19 -27.85
C ALA A 1000 18.34 24.33 -28.45
N SER A 1001 17.99 23.45 -29.39
CA SER A 1001 16.64 23.43 -29.99
C SER A 1001 15.57 22.88 -29.01
N ILE A 1002 15.94 21.95 -28.12
CA ILE A 1002 15.05 21.46 -27.05
C ILE A 1002 14.75 22.57 -26.04
N ALA A 1003 15.74 23.42 -25.72
CA ALA A 1003 15.63 24.51 -24.75
C ALA A 1003 14.82 25.73 -25.26
N THR A 1004 14.75 25.94 -26.58
CA THR A 1004 14.17 27.15 -27.21
C THR A 1004 12.75 26.97 -27.78
N ALA A 1005 12.20 25.75 -27.77
CA ALA A 1005 10.88 25.46 -28.36
C ALA A 1005 9.71 26.24 -27.70
N GLU A 1006 8.81 26.79 -28.53
CA GLU A 1006 7.76 27.74 -28.11
C GLU A 1006 6.79 27.22 -27.03
N PRO A 1007 6.38 28.08 -26.07
CA PRO A 1007 5.47 27.71 -24.97
C PRO A 1007 4.03 27.37 -25.39
N GLU A 1008 3.55 27.78 -26.57
CA GLU A 1008 2.14 27.62 -26.98
C GLU A 1008 1.77 26.18 -27.41
N ILE A 1009 2.77 25.34 -27.71
CA ILE A 1009 2.58 23.92 -28.05
C ILE A 1009 2.81 23.04 -26.79
N LEU A 1010 3.22 23.65 -25.68
CA LEU A 1010 3.77 22.96 -24.51
C LEU A 1010 2.92 23.20 -23.28
N GLN A 1011 2.83 22.20 -22.40
CA GLN A 1011 2.52 22.49 -21.01
C GLN A 1011 3.72 23.25 -20.41
N PRO A 1012 3.53 24.42 -19.80
CA PRO A 1012 4.60 25.15 -19.11
C PRO A 1012 5.31 24.24 -18.10
N GLY A 1013 6.65 24.16 -18.14
CA GLY A 1013 7.44 23.38 -17.18
C GLY A 1013 7.73 21.92 -17.54
N ALA A 1014 7.72 21.53 -18.82
CA ALA A 1014 7.92 20.11 -19.19
C ALA A 1014 9.37 19.56 -19.06
N LEU A 1015 10.40 20.39 -18.92
CA LEU A 1015 11.82 19.99 -18.84
C LEU A 1015 12.58 20.88 -17.84
N GLU A 1016 13.43 20.28 -17.01
CA GLU A 1016 14.50 20.98 -16.28
C GLU A 1016 15.71 21.22 -17.20
N PRO A 1017 16.62 22.15 -16.87
CA PRO A 1017 17.90 22.27 -17.55
C PRO A 1017 18.65 20.93 -17.58
N ALA A 1018 19.23 20.58 -18.73
CA ALA A 1018 19.83 19.28 -18.93
C ALA A 1018 21.10 19.08 -18.06
N ILE A 1019 21.45 17.82 -17.84
CA ILE A 1019 22.70 17.43 -17.18
C ILE A 1019 23.56 16.69 -18.19
N ILE A 1020 24.66 17.31 -18.60
CA ILE A 1020 25.60 16.72 -19.53
C ILE A 1020 26.64 15.96 -18.74
N LEU A 1021 26.77 14.68 -19.03
CA LEU A 1021 27.80 13.80 -18.50
C LEU A 1021 28.78 13.56 -19.63
N CYS A 1022 29.99 14.08 -19.50
CA CYS A 1022 31.04 14.01 -20.53
C CYS A 1022 32.29 13.33 -20.00
N ASP A 1023 33.28 13.10 -20.86
CA ASP A 1023 34.60 12.67 -20.40
C ASP A 1023 35.41 13.82 -19.77
N ASP A 1024 36.60 13.51 -19.25
CA ASP A 1024 37.45 14.43 -18.49
C ASP A 1024 38.22 15.46 -19.35
N ARG A 1025 38.07 15.45 -20.68
CA ARG A 1025 38.62 16.50 -21.56
C ARG A 1025 37.93 17.86 -21.38
N THR A 1026 36.70 17.84 -20.87
CA THR A 1026 35.87 19.05 -20.70
C THR A 1026 35.75 19.39 -19.22
N PRO A 1027 36.06 20.63 -18.79
CA PRO A 1027 35.92 21.01 -17.39
C PRO A 1027 34.44 21.15 -16.97
N PRO A 1028 34.11 21.03 -15.67
CA PRO A 1028 32.76 21.26 -15.19
C PRO A 1028 32.33 22.71 -15.42
N ALA A 1029 31.11 22.91 -15.91
CA ALA A 1029 30.57 24.23 -16.24
C ALA A 1029 29.05 24.31 -16.04
N VAL A 1030 28.50 25.52 -15.95
CA VAL A 1030 27.06 25.80 -15.97
C VAL A 1030 26.79 26.79 -17.10
N GLN A 1031 25.95 26.41 -18.06
CA GLN A 1031 25.59 27.23 -19.22
C GLN A 1031 24.54 28.30 -18.86
N ALA A 1032 24.33 29.27 -19.76
CA ALA A 1032 23.43 30.41 -19.53
C ALA A 1032 21.95 30.01 -19.34
N ASP A 1033 21.55 28.87 -19.91
CA ASP A 1033 20.23 28.26 -19.76
C ASP A 1033 20.08 27.39 -18.48
N GLY A 1034 21.13 27.32 -17.66
CA GLY A 1034 21.19 26.50 -16.44
C GLY A 1034 21.66 25.06 -16.65
N THR A 1035 21.97 24.65 -17.89
CA THR A 1035 22.47 23.31 -18.21
C THR A 1035 23.81 23.07 -17.51
N ARG A 1036 23.96 21.92 -16.84
CA ARG A 1036 25.17 21.57 -16.06
C ARG A 1036 26.03 20.57 -16.82
N VAL A 1037 27.30 20.89 -17.01
CA VAL A 1037 28.31 20.01 -17.61
C VAL A 1037 29.13 19.39 -16.48
N ILE A 1038 29.14 18.06 -16.41
CA ILE A 1038 29.78 17.28 -15.35
C ILE A 1038 30.72 16.24 -15.99
N PRO A 1039 32.04 16.33 -15.77
CA PRO A 1039 32.98 15.30 -16.18
C PRO A 1039 32.68 14.02 -15.40
N ALA A 1040 32.31 12.96 -16.12
CA ALA A 1040 31.70 11.77 -15.59
C ALA A 1040 32.60 10.53 -15.66
N TRP A 1041 33.36 10.35 -16.73
CA TRP A 1041 34.32 9.24 -16.89
C TRP A 1041 35.66 9.70 -17.48
N ARG A 1042 36.65 8.81 -17.47
CA ARG A 1042 37.97 9.00 -18.08
C ARG A 1042 38.25 7.88 -19.07
N LEU A 1043 38.83 8.22 -20.22
CA LEU A 1043 39.22 7.24 -21.23
C LEU A 1043 40.28 6.27 -20.67
N GLY A 1044 40.07 4.97 -20.85
CA GLY A 1044 41.00 3.92 -20.42
C GLY A 1044 40.89 3.49 -18.94
N ASP A 1045 39.95 4.04 -18.15
CA ASP A 1045 39.68 3.58 -16.79
C ASP A 1045 38.73 2.36 -16.80
N ALA A 1046 39.19 1.22 -16.26
CA ALA A 1046 38.42 -0.02 -16.18
C ALA A 1046 37.10 0.11 -15.37
N ASN A 1047 36.99 1.12 -14.49
CA ASN A 1047 35.80 1.38 -13.68
C ASN A 1047 34.95 2.56 -14.19
N ALA A 1048 35.28 3.12 -15.37
CA ALA A 1048 34.64 4.29 -15.95
C ALA A 1048 33.11 4.18 -15.99
N MET A 1049 32.57 3.07 -16.50
CA MET A 1049 31.11 2.89 -16.65
C MET A 1049 30.39 2.76 -15.30
N ALA A 1050 31.01 2.13 -14.31
CA ALA A 1050 30.45 2.05 -12.95
C ALA A 1050 30.48 3.41 -12.23
N SER A 1051 31.45 4.27 -12.55
CA SER A 1051 31.50 5.66 -12.09
C SER A 1051 30.44 6.52 -12.77
N LEU A 1052 30.30 6.38 -14.09
CA LEU A 1052 29.27 7.05 -14.88
C LEU A 1052 27.86 6.67 -14.41
N ALA A 1053 27.57 5.38 -14.21
CA ALA A 1053 26.28 4.92 -13.69
C ALA A 1053 25.97 5.48 -12.28
N ARG A 1054 26.98 5.60 -11.41
CA ARG A 1054 26.83 6.27 -10.10
C ARG A 1054 26.47 7.75 -10.26
N LYS A 1055 27.17 8.46 -11.15
CA LYS A 1055 26.90 9.88 -11.41
C LYS A 1055 25.52 10.09 -12.02
N ILE A 1056 25.09 9.23 -12.95
CA ILE A 1056 23.71 9.20 -13.46
C ILE A 1056 22.75 9.06 -12.28
N SER A 1057 22.97 8.12 -11.38
CA SER A 1057 22.10 7.91 -10.21
C SER A 1057 22.05 9.13 -9.27
N VAL A 1058 23.20 9.76 -8.98
CA VAL A 1058 23.27 10.96 -8.13
C VAL A 1058 22.57 12.15 -8.78
N CYS A 1059 22.68 12.27 -10.10
CA CYS A 1059 22.01 13.31 -10.88
C CYS A 1059 20.49 13.08 -10.99
N ASP A 1060 20.02 11.87 -10.68
CA ASP A 1060 18.63 11.46 -10.63
C ASP A 1060 17.79 11.92 -11.84
N PRO A 1061 18.21 11.59 -13.09
CA PRO A 1061 17.45 11.93 -14.27
C PRO A 1061 16.26 10.98 -14.46
N ASP A 1062 15.17 11.48 -15.04
CA ASP A 1062 14.04 10.68 -15.53
C ASP A 1062 14.43 9.91 -16.81
N ALA A 1063 15.26 10.53 -17.66
CA ALA A 1063 15.71 9.97 -18.93
C ALA A 1063 17.21 10.20 -19.15
N VAL A 1064 17.88 9.22 -19.75
CA VAL A 1064 19.29 9.25 -20.11
C VAL A 1064 19.40 9.05 -21.62
N VAL A 1065 19.95 10.03 -22.32
CA VAL A 1065 20.32 9.90 -23.73
C VAL A 1065 21.79 9.53 -23.78
N ILE A 1066 22.12 8.39 -24.40
CA ILE A 1066 23.48 7.88 -24.52
C ILE A 1066 23.88 7.96 -25.97
N GLN A 1067 24.82 8.84 -26.29
CA GLN A 1067 25.38 8.88 -27.63
C GLN A 1067 26.59 7.96 -27.72
N HIS A 1068 26.41 6.86 -28.44
CA HIS A 1068 27.45 5.84 -28.53
C HIS A 1068 28.40 6.14 -29.68
N GLN A 1069 29.69 6.20 -29.34
CA GLN A 1069 30.82 6.23 -30.26
C GLN A 1069 31.76 5.08 -29.90
N PRO A 1070 31.94 4.06 -30.76
CA PRO A 1070 32.76 2.89 -30.47
C PRO A 1070 34.21 3.23 -30.07
N GLU A 1071 34.73 4.36 -30.55
CA GLU A 1071 36.09 4.83 -30.25
C GLU A 1071 36.25 5.44 -28.85
N LEU A 1072 35.14 5.82 -28.19
CA LEU A 1072 35.14 6.39 -26.84
C LEU A 1072 34.53 5.46 -25.79
N ILE A 1073 33.46 4.76 -26.14
CA ILE A 1073 32.77 3.79 -25.31
C ILE A 1073 32.69 2.53 -26.16
N GLY A 1074 33.45 1.49 -25.82
CA GLY A 1074 33.40 0.23 -26.57
C GLY A 1074 32.07 -0.51 -26.38
N TRP A 1075 31.78 -1.50 -27.23
CA TRP A 1075 30.52 -2.27 -27.15
C TRP A 1075 30.33 -2.98 -25.81
N GLY A 1076 31.40 -3.56 -25.25
CA GLY A 1076 31.36 -4.15 -23.91
C GLY A 1076 31.15 -3.13 -22.78
N GLU A 1077 31.59 -1.88 -22.94
CA GLU A 1077 31.38 -0.81 -21.97
C GLU A 1077 29.96 -0.25 -22.06
N LEU A 1078 29.45 -0.04 -23.28
CA LEU A 1078 28.06 0.31 -23.53
C LEU A 1078 27.14 -0.75 -22.92
N ALA A 1079 27.45 -2.03 -23.10
CA ALA A 1079 26.66 -3.12 -22.54
C ALA A 1079 26.62 -3.09 -21.01
N ARG A 1080 27.76 -2.84 -20.35
CA ARG A 1080 27.82 -2.65 -18.89
C ARG A 1080 27.02 -1.43 -18.44
N LEU A 1081 27.08 -0.32 -19.17
CA LEU A 1081 26.36 0.90 -18.83
C LEU A 1081 24.84 0.73 -18.96
N ILE A 1082 24.35 0.17 -20.07
CA ILE A 1082 22.91 -0.05 -20.29
C ILE A 1082 22.36 -1.14 -19.35
N GLY A 1083 23.16 -2.18 -19.09
CA GLY A 1083 22.81 -3.27 -18.18
C GLY A 1083 22.82 -2.86 -16.70
N ASP A 1084 23.51 -1.77 -16.34
CA ASP A 1084 23.54 -1.25 -14.98
C ASP A 1084 22.15 -0.75 -14.56
N ARG A 1085 21.61 -1.26 -13.44
CA ARG A 1085 20.25 -0.92 -12.97
C ARG A 1085 20.02 0.59 -12.83
N ARG A 1086 21.06 1.35 -12.46
CA ARG A 1086 20.98 2.82 -12.31
C ARG A 1086 20.61 3.51 -13.61
N VAL A 1087 20.93 2.91 -14.75
CA VAL A 1087 20.58 3.37 -16.10
C VAL A 1087 19.39 2.58 -16.65
N ARG A 1088 19.36 1.25 -16.47
CA ARG A 1088 18.34 0.31 -16.96
C ARG A 1088 16.92 0.64 -16.46
N ASP A 1089 16.79 1.07 -15.20
CA ASP A 1089 15.50 1.42 -14.60
C ASP A 1089 14.97 2.80 -15.08
N ARG A 1090 15.73 3.52 -15.91
CA ARG A 1090 15.38 4.83 -16.48
C ARG A 1090 15.05 4.72 -17.96
N ILE A 1091 14.38 5.75 -18.47
CA ILE A 1091 14.19 5.88 -19.91
C ILE A 1091 15.57 6.08 -20.52
N SER A 1092 15.98 5.19 -21.41
CA SER A 1092 17.32 5.20 -21.99
C SER A 1092 17.21 5.17 -23.49
N VAL A 1093 17.68 6.23 -24.12
CA VAL A 1093 17.69 6.41 -25.57
C VAL A 1093 19.14 6.32 -26.02
N VAL A 1094 19.46 5.36 -26.86
CA VAL A 1094 20.82 5.13 -27.35
C VAL A 1094 20.88 5.58 -28.81
N THR A 1095 21.79 6.50 -29.16
CA THR A 1095 22.06 6.82 -30.57
C THR A 1095 23.23 5.99 -31.05
N LEU A 1096 23.05 5.28 -32.16
CA LEU A 1096 24.10 4.48 -32.79
C LEU A 1096 24.57 5.19 -34.05
N HIS A 1097 25.75 5.79 -33.98
CA HIS A 1097 26.34 6.51 -35.11
C HIS A 1097 27.02 5.59 -36.14
N ALA A 1098 27.33 4.35 -35.77
CA ALA A 1098 27.88 3.34 -36.66
C ALA A 1098 27.39 1.93 -36.25
N VAL A 1099 26.55 1.33 -37.09
CA VAL A 1099 26.06 -0.05 -36.92
C VAL A 1099 26.96 -1.11 -37.58
N PRO A 1100 27.61 -0.88 -38.73
CA PRO A 1100 28.49 -1.89 -39.34
C PRO A 1100 29.60 -2.43 -38.41
N PRO A 1101 30.24 -1.63 -37.54
CA PRO A 1101 31.20 -2.15 -36.56
C PRO A 1101 30.60 -3.15 -35.56
N LEU A 1102 29.32 -3.00 -35.16
CA LEU A 1102 28.65 -3.98 -34.30
C LEU A 1102 28.45 -5.31 -35.03
N ALA A 1103 27.98 -5.25 -36.29
CA ALA A 1103 27.78 -6.43 -37.12
C ALA A 1103 29.10 -7.16 -37.42
N ALA A 1104 30.21 -6.43 -37.50
CA ALA A 1104 31.55 -6.97 -37.72
C ALA A 1104 32.27 -7.41 -36.43
N ALA A 1105 31.76 -7.08 -35.23
CA ALA A 1105 32.38 -7.41 -33.95
C ALA A 1105 32.47 -8.93 -33.71
N ALA A 1106 33.38 -9.38 -32.84
CA ALA A 1106 33.48 -10.79 -32.46
C ALA A 1106 32.16 -11.28 -31.83
N ALA A 1107 31.78 -12.54 -32.08
CA ALA A 1107 30.48 -13.07 -31.67
C ALA A 1107 30.16 -12.82 -30.18
N ALA A 1108 31.09 -13.12 -29.28
CA ALA A 1108 30.90 -12.89 -27.85
C ALA A 1108 30.65 -11.42 -27.47
N GLU A 1109 31.34 -10.48 -28.11
CA GLU A 1109 31.15 -9.05 -27.86
C GLU A 1109 29.83 -8.54 -28.46
N ARG A 1110 29.51 -9.01 -29.67
CA ARG A 1110 28.26 -8.72 -30.37
C ARG A 1110 27.06 -9.19 -29.56
N ASP A 1111 27.08 -10.42 -29.06
CA ASP A 1111 25.98 -11.03 -28.31
C ASP A 1111 25.72 -10.26 -27.01
N ILE A 1112 26.79 -9.88 -26.28
CA ILE A 1112 26.68 -9.07 -25.06
C ILE A 1112 26.10 -7.68 -25.37
N ALA A 1113 26.55 -7.05 -26.45
CA ALA A 1113 26.07 -5.73 -26.84
C ALA A 1113 24.60 -5.76 -27.31
N VAL A 1114 24.22 -6.76 -28.10
CA VAL A 1114 22.85 -6.97 -28.55
C VAL A 1114 21.92 -7.22 -27.36
N GLU A 1115 22.32 -8.07 -26.41
CA GLU A 1115 21.51 -8.34 -25.23
C GLU A 1115 21.32 -7.09 -24.37
N ALA A 1116 22.35 -6.27 -24.20
CA ALA A 1116 22.23 -5.00 -23.49
C ALA A 1116 21.39 -3.97 -24.27
N LEU A 1117 21.57 -3.86 -25.59
CA LEU A 1117 20.80 -2.96 -26.44
C LEU A 1117 19.32 -3.33 -26.47
N ARG A 1118 18.97 -4.63 -26.41
CA ARG A 1118 17.58 -5.09 -26.25
C ARG A 1118 16.92 -4.50 -25.02
N GLN A 1119 17.71 -4.23 -23.97
CA GLN A 1119 17.20 -3.61 -22.77
C GLN A 1119 16.87 -2.13 -23.01
N ALA A 1120 17.62 -1.39 -23.84
CA ALA A 1120 17.42 0.05 -24.09
C ALA A 1120 15.95 0.42 -24.38
N SER A 1121 15.48 1.59 -23.88
CA SER A 1121 14.10 2.02 -24.15
C SER A 1121 13.89 2.31 -25.64
N ARG A 1122 14.87 2.99 -26.27
CA ARG A 1122 14.91 3.20 -27.72
C ARG A 1122 16.35 3.23 -28.24
N ILE A 1123 16.52 2.75 -29.47
CA ILE A 1123 17.75 2.81 -30.24
C ILE A 1123 17.47 3.65 -31.49
N LEU A 1124 18.28 4.69 -31.70
CA LEU A 1124 18.15 5.63 -32.82
C LEU A 1124 19.25 5.37 -33.84
N VAL A 1125 18.86 5.17 -35.10
CA VAL A 1125 19.77 4.85 -36.22
C VAL A 1125 19.56 5.79 -37.40
N HIS A 1126 20.58 5.95 -38.25
CA HIS A 1126 20.61 6.94 -39.34
C HIS A 1126 19.81 6.53 -40.56
N GLY A 1127 19.98 5.29 -41.02
CA GLY A 1127 19.45 4.82 -42.30
C GLY A 1127 18.62 3.54 -42.19
N ALA A 1128 17.85 3.25 -43.23
CA ALA A 1128 17.07 2.02 -43.33
C ALA A 1128 17.96 0.76 -43.29
N ALA A 1129 19.16 0.82 -43.87
CA ALA A 1129 20.13 -0.28 -43.85
C ALA A 1129 20.60 -0.63 -42.42
N ASP A 1130 20.71 0.36 -41.53
CA ASP A 1130 21.04 0.13 -40.12
C ASP A 1130 19.89 -0.59 -39.40
N LEU A 1131 18.65 -0.22 -39.74
CA LEU A 1131 17.43 -0.82 -39.18
C LEU A 1131 17.34 -2.30 -39.59
N ASP A 1132 17.56 -2.60 -40.86
CA ASP A 1132 17.58 -3.98 -41.37
C ASP A 1132 18.69 -4.81 -40.70
N THR A 1133 19.86 -4.22 -40.49
CA THR A 1133 20.99 -4.87 -39.83
C THR A 1133 20.67 -5.21 -38.38
N LEU A 1134 20.09 -4.27 -37.61
CA LEU A 1134 19.72 -4.52 -36.22
C LEU A 1134 18.51 -5.46 -36.10
N ALA A 1135 17.57 -5.41 -37.04
CA ALA A 1135 16.47 -6.37 -37.12
C ALA A 1135 17.00 -7.80 -37.35
N GLY A 1136 18.01 -7.97 -38.21
CA GLY A 1136 18.71 -9.24 -38.41
C GLY A 1136 19.46 -9.75 -37.17
N LEU A 1137 19.77 -8.87 -36.22
CA LEU A 1137 20.33 -9.20 -34.90
C LEU A 1137 19.26 -9.34 -33.80
N GLY A 1138 17.97 -9.25 -34.15
CA GLY A 1138 16.85 -9.43 -33.23
C GLY A 1138 16.47 -8.19 -32.39
N LEU A 1139 16.83 -6.98 -32.82
CA LEU A 1139 16.56 -5.71 -32.11
C LEU A 1139 15.42 -4.88 -32.74
N ALA A 1140 14.47 -5.49 -33.44
CA ALA A 1140 13.41 -4.75 -34.14
C ALA A 1140 12.50 -3.93 -33.20
N ASP A 1141 12.26 -4.42 -31.98
CA ASP A 1141 11.20 -3.91 -31.09
C ASP A 1141 11.51 -2.55 -30.47
N ASN A 1142 12.77 -2.13 -30.40
CA ASN A 1142 13.18 -0.87 -29.79
C ASN A 1142 14.00 0.05 -30.71
N VAL A 1143 14.19 -0.32 -31.99
CA VAL A 1143 14.92 0.49 -32.97
C VAL A 1143 14.01 1.44 -33.73
N THR A 1144 14.49 2.65 -34.02
CA THR A 1144 13.78 3.69 -34.76
C THR A 1144 14.72 4.43 -35.70
N LEU A 1145 14.25 4.64 -36.93
CA LEU A 1145 14.90 5.54 -37.87
C LEU A 1145 14.79 6.99 -37.36
N PHE A 1146 15.95 7.60 -37.13
CA PHE A 1146 16.10 8.98 -36.70
C PHE A 1146 17.36 9.52 -37.39
N PRO A 1147 17.24 10.27 -38.50
CA PRO A 1147 18.39 10.72 -39.28
C PRO A 1147 19.15 11.79 -38.47
N HIS A 1148 20.09 11.34 -37.63
CA HIS A 1148 20.87 12.20 -36.75
C HIS A 1148 22.17 12.65 -37.45
N GLY A 1149 22.88 13.65 -36.94
CA GLY A 1149 24.15 14.12 -37.53
C GLY A 1149 24.04 15.33 -38.46
N ALA A 1150 25.16 16.05 -38.62
CA ALA A 1150 25.26 17.24 -39.46
C ALA A 1150 25.41 16.84 -40.94
N THR A 1151 24.55 17.37 -41.81
CA THR A 1151 24.77 17.30 -43.25
C THR A 1151 25.69 18.44 -43.68
N ILE A 1152 26.48 18.23 -44.73
CA ILE A 1152 27.18 19.30 -45.42
C ILE A 1152 26.22 19.75 -46.51
N ASP A 1153 25.78 21.00 -46.49
CA ASP A 1153 24.94 21.52 -47.55
C ASP A 1153 25.73 21.61 -48.88
N ALA A 1154 25.03 21.93 -49.98
CA ALA A 1154 25.65 22.02 -51.29
C ALA A 1154 26.72 23.13 -51.39
N ASP A 1155 26.75 24.05 -50.43
CA ASP A 1155 27.67 25.20 -50.37
C ASP A 1155 28.89 24.93 -49.45
N GLY A 1156 28.96 23.74 -48.84
CA GLY A 1156 30.07 23.34 -47.97
C GLY A 1156 29.95 23.85 -46.53
N GLU A 1157 28.83 24.44 -46.15
CA GLU A 1157 28.52 24.77 -44.76
C GLU A 1157 27.97 23.54 -44.04
N ARG A 1158 28.48 23.29 -42.82
CA ARG A 1158 27.99 22.22 -41.95
C ARG A 1158 26.68 22.69 -41.30
N GLY A 1159 25.57 22.04 -41.60
CA GLY A 1159 24.25 22.40 -41.08
C GLY A 1159 23.25 21.23 -41.12
N LEU A 1160 22.18 21.29 -40.33
CA LEU A 1160 21.12 20.28 -40.34
C LEU A 1160 20.14 20.60 -41.49
N THR A 1161 20.26 19.96 -42.67
CA THR A 1161 19.21 20.04 -43.72
C THR A 1161 18.09 19.01 -43.50
N GLU A 1162 16.94 19.26 -44.13
CA GLU A 1162 15.63 18.69 -43.75
C GLU A 1162 15.60 17.19 -43.40
N PRO A 1163 14.98 16.81 -42.26
CA PRO A 1163 14.16 17.67 -41.41
C PRO A 1163 15.02 18.64 -40.59
N SER A 1164 14.67 19.94 -40.63
CA SER A 1164 15.32 21.02 -39.87
C SER A 1164 15.61 20.54 -38.44
N GLY A 1165 16.78 20.84 -37.86
CA GLY A 1165 17.16 20.37 -36.52
C GLY A 1165 16.07 20.50 -35.45
N GLU A 1166 15.23 21.52 -35.57
CA GLU A 1166 14.04 21.76 -34.74
C GLU A 1166 13.00 20.63 -34.80
N ALA A 1167 12.72 20.07 -35.98
CA ALA A 1167 11.78 18.97 -36.18
C ALA A 1167 12.28 17.65 -35.54
N LEU A 1168 13.58 17.38 -35.67
CA LEU A 1168 14.23 16.23 -35.02
C LEU A 1168 14.23 16.39 -33.50
N SER A 1169 14.57 17.58 -32.99
CA SER A 1169 14.49 17.88 -31.56
C SER A 1169 13.07 17.75 -31.00
N ARG A 1170 12.05 18.23 -31.73
CA ARG A 1170 10.64 18.05 -31.38
C ARG A 1170 10.27 16.57 -31.31
N ARG A 1171 10.67 15.77 -32.30
CA ARG A 1171 10.41 14.33 -32.36
C ARG A 1171 11.08 13.58 -31.22
N LEU A 1172 12.36 13.85 -30.95
CA LEU A 1172 13.11 13.21 -29.84
C LEU A 1172 12.50 13.56 -28.48
N ARG A 1173 12.19 14.84 -28.27
CA ARG A 1173 11.53 15.31 -27.04
C ARG A 1173 10.16 14.64 -26.85
N GLY A 1174 9.34 14.63 -27.90
CA GLY A 1174 8.04 13.98 -27.91
C GLY A 1174 8.16 12.51 -27.54
N MET A 1175 9.09 11.79 -28.18
CA MET A 1175 9.39 10.39 -27.89
C MET A 1175 9.77 10.15 -26.42
N ILE A 1176 10.68 10.94 -25.85
CA ILE A 1176 11.09 10.78 -24.44
C ILE A 1176 9.92 11.04 -23.48
N LEU A 1177 9.14 12.08 -23.74
CA LEU A 1177 7.94 12.39 -22.95
C LEU A 1177 6.87 11.30 -23.08
N GLY A 1178 6.66 10.79 -24.29
CA GLY A 1178 5.75 9.68 -24.57
C GLY A 1178 6.18 8.40 -23.85
N LEU A 1179 7.47 8.06 -23.85
CA LEU A 1179 8.03 6.94 -23.09
C LEU A 1179 7.80 7.11 -21.58
N ARG A 1180 7.95 8.34 -21.05
CA ARG A 1180 7.70 8.65 -19.63
C ARG A 1180 6.22 8.51 -19.27
N ALA A 1181 5.37 9.17 -20.04
CA ALA A 1181 3.93 9.18 -19.84
C ALA A 1181 3.32 7.77 -20.00
N SER A 1182 3.91 6.96 -20.88
CA SER A 1182 3.44 5.61 -21.16
C SER A 1182 3.95 4.55 -20.16
N GLY A 1183 5.00 4.85 -19.39
CA GLY A 1183 5.64 3.91 -18.47
C GLY A 1183 6.82 3.17 -19.12
N SER A 1184 7.93 3.06 -18.40
CA SER A 1184 9.22 2.55 -18.91
C SER A 1184 9.22 1.05 -19.26
N ARG A 1185 9.74 0.75 -20.45
CA ARG A 1185 10.27 -0.52 -21.05
C ARG A 1185 9.37 -1.76 -21.16
N GLN A 1186 8.53 -2.14 -20.20
CA GLN A 1186 7.86 -3.47 -20.24
C GLN A 1186 6.43 -3.49 -20.80
N ALA A 1187 5.72 -2.36 -20.80
CA ALA A 1187 4.30 -2.33 -21.20
C ALA A 1187 4.07 -2.31 -22.73
N LEU A 1188 5.13 -2.23 -23.54
CA LEU A 1188 5.04 -1.96 -24.98
C LEU A 1188 5.75 -3.01 -25.85
N GLY A 1189 6.18 -4.15 -25.29
CA GLY A 1189 6.97 -5.13 -26.04
C GLY A 1189 7.01 -6.54 -25.43
N ALA A 1190 6.01 -6.92 -24.63
CA ALA A 1190 5.92 -8.27 -24.06
C ALA A 1190 4.50 -8.84 -24.28
N ASP A 1191 4.19 -9.17 -25.53
CA ASP A 1191 3.26 -10.24 -25.89
C ASP A 1191 3.84 -10.88 -27.17
N PRO A 1192 4.13 -12.19 -27.19
CA PRO A 1192 4.82 -12.86 -28.30
C PRO A 1192 4.08 -12.87 -29.64
#